data_AF-A0A844KKU6-F1
#
_entry.id   AF-A0A844KKU6-F1
#
_cell.length_a   1.000
_cell.length_b   1.000
_cell.length_c   1.000
_cell.angle_alpha   90.00
_cell.angle_beta   90.00
_cell.angle_gamma   90.00
#
_symmetry.space_group_name_H-M   'P 1'
#
loop_
_entity.id
_entity.type
_entity.pdbx_description
1 polymer ?
#
loop_
_entity_poly.entity_id
_entity_poly.type
_entity_poly.pdbx_seq_one_letter_code
_entity_poly.pdbx_strand_id
1 'polypeptide(L)'
;MKKISLKRDNRGASLLAVLILMVVVSAIAVVITKITIVNIQMKEVERGTKKNFYSADAVMDDLRTGARELAEKSLEKAYTDVLENYLTYTASGANAQDVFSRKYMEDLEGQFAKASAGKTNTTDASGNVVYTVSDYNTDTVKGCIKETAEQGCYVVAADPKYELDYGAGTFTLKGVQVKYKDAQDYETKITTDLIFSTPQMNFSGQGQIQEFMKYALIADRQIHVNASNVQVDGSVYAGADGILADSSGSGTLKGKSILTRGDIVTDSGSTLTVGNGNSSIWAENIKTSGSGSSTMEINGNTYVADDLELRGVGSKVTLKGNYYGYNFQKNYGTSDTVSSDADFSSAMMVNGRTCNLNLKDLNYLMLAGRTFISRKTDAAKNQDVLMGESISARTNQLAYYVPAEYVKNGTFDRSGYAAHIGISDDTLQGYLNSSQPLVAYYFPEGMYYYLNFKTEQDANDFFANYYNNNQGKVAQYANLYLDENALIIDKKTIMTLKGDILSRASASDALNVKKVTIQPDNWKDANGLFWDYCSKLAVRYKSLELGLTDSGQGVTPDQVRLTSTDASGHEVIDKTVNPLFDKLIDRKAFEQEMEKHKTSTTESVTVYSPTTDVYLVKNTGTYALPNTVTRGLVVATGDVKVSGDFEGLIISGGVISFDSNAGAAGTGHIKGNKLLVSQLFAEDQKRDTPLFSQFFRDCSSTAVSNISGNLDLDSYLNYDNWKKN
;
A
#
# COMPACT_ATOMS: atom_id res chain seq x y z
N MET A 1 -84.93 -56.49 15.56
CA MET A 1 -83.70 -55.73 15.89
C MET A 1 -83.55 -54.56 14.93
N LYS A 2 -83.42 -53.32 15.42
CA LYS A 2 -82.55 -52.28 14.85
C LYS A 2 -82.44 -51.12 15.85
N LYS A 3 -81.24 -50.96 16.43
CA LYS A 3 -80.84 -49.84 17.27
C LYS A 3 -80.92 -48.54 16.46
N ILE A 4 -81.59 -47.51 16.96
CA ILE A 4 -81.47 -46.15 16.43
C ILE A 4 -80.70 -45.35 17.46
N SER A 5 -79.43 -45.06 17.12
CA SER A 5 -78.51 -44.28 17.94
C SER A 5 -78.88 -42.79 17.91
N LEU A 6 -79.00 -42.18 19.08
CA LEU A 6 -79.03 -40.74 19.28
C LEU A 6 -77.72 -40.13 18.74
N LYS A 7 -77.75 -39.56 17.53
CA LYS A 7 -76.71 -38.66 17.03
C LYS A 7 -76.73 -37.39 17.89
N ARG A 8 -75.71 -37.22 18.74
CA ARG A 8 -75.42 -35.95 19.42
C ARG A 8 -75.22 -34.87 18.36
N ASP A 9 -76.14 -33.90 18.32
CA ASP A 9 -76.09 -32.76 17.42
C ASP A 9 -75.12 -31.70 18.00
N ASN A 10 -73.88 -31.68 17.49
CA ASN A 10 -72.81 -30.80 17.97
C ASN A 10 -72.85 -29.39 17.35
N ARG A 11 -73.93 -28.99 16.66
CA ARG A 11 -74.01 -27.69 15.97
C ARG A 11 -73.82 -26.49 16.90
N GLY A 12 -74.30 -26.56 18.15
CA GLY A 12 -74.09 -25.52 19.16
C GLY A 12 -72.65 -25.43 19.67
N ALA A 13 -71.99 -26.58 19.84
CA ALA A 13 -70.57 -26.64 20.23
C ALA A 13 -69.65 -26.14 19.12
N SER A 14 -69.97 -26.41 17.85
CA SER A 14 -69.25 -25.81 16.70
C SER A 14 -69.44 -24.30 16.63
N LEU A 15 -70.64 -23.77 16.85
CA LEU A 15 -70.86 -22.32 16.88
C LEU A 15 -70.06 -21.65 18.01
N LEU A 16 -70.08 -22.24 19.22
CA LEU A 16 -69.34 -21.73 20.37
C LEU A 16 -67.82 -21.79 20.14
N ALA A 17 -67.33 -22.88 19.56
CA ALA A 17 -65.92 -23.04 19.21
C ALA A 17 -65.48 -21.99 18.17
N VAL A 18 -66.28 -21.73 17.14
CA VAL A 18 -66.01 -20.69 16.14
C VAL A 18 -65.99 -19.29 16.77
N LEU A 19 -66.90 -19.02 17.71
CA LEU A 19 -67.01 -17.71 18.38
C LEU A 19 -65.80 -17.46 19.31
N ILE A 20 -65.39 -18.48 20.07
CA ILE A 20 -64.16 -18.42 20.88
C ILE A 20 -62.93 -18.22 19.98
N LEU A 21 -62.87 -18.92 18.83
CA LEU A 21 -61.76 -18.82 17.89
C LEU A 21 -61.69 -17.41 17.25
N MET A 22 -62.83 -16.79 16.94
CA MET A 22 -62.89 -15.40 16.48
C MET A 22 -62.41 -14.40 17.54
N VAL A 23 -62.78 -14.60 18.80
CA VAL A 23 -62.31 -13.74 19.92
C VAL A 23 -60.80 -13.86 20.10
N VAL A 24 -60.25 -15.08 20.04
CA VAL A 24 -58.80 -15.31 20.13
C VAL A 24 -58.06 -14.68 18.97
N VAL A 25 -58.54 -14.83 17.73
CA VAL A 25 -57.93 -14.18 16.55
C VAL A 25 -57.97 -12.66 16.66
N SER A 26 -59.09 -12.10 17.14
CA SER A 26 -59.23 -10.65 17.35
C SER A 26 -58.26 -10.14 18.44
N ALA A 27 -58.09 -10.89 19.52
CA ALA A 27 -57.15 -10.56 20.58
C ALA A 27 -55.69 -10.60 20.06
N ILE A 28 -55.33 -11.61 19.27
CA ILE A 28 -54.01 -11.70 18.62
C ILE A 28 -53.80 -10.52 17.67
N ALA A 29 -54.80 -10.14 16.87
CA ALA A 29 -54.71 -9.00 15.95
C ALA A 29 -54.46 -7.67 16.69
N VAL A 30 -55.12 -7.44 17.82
CA VAL A 30 -54.91 -6.25 18.66
C VAL A 30 -53.50 -6.25 19.26
N VAL A 31 -53.01 -7.40 19.75
CA VAL A 31 -51.65 -7.52 20.30
C VAL A 31 -50.60 -7.25 19.22
N ILE A 32 -50.75 -7.84 18.03
CA ILE A 32 -49.85 -7.60 16.89
C ILE A 32 -49.86 -6.10 16.52
N THR A 33 -51.04 -5.50 16.39
CA THR A 33 -51.17 -4.07 16.05
C THR A 33 -50.50 -3.18 17.09
N LYS A 34 -50.64 -3.49 18.38
CA LYS A 34 -49.97 -2.75 19.46
C LYS A 34 -48.46 -2.91 19.40
N ILE A 35 -47.95 -4.12 19.17
CA ILE A 35 -46.51 -4.38 18.97
C ILE A 35 -46.00 -3.59 17.75
N THR A 36 -46.76 -3.56 16.65
CA THR A 36 -46.41 -2.80 15.44
C THR A 36 -46.37 -1.30 15.70
N ILE A 37 -47.36 -0.72 16.38
CA ILE A 37 -47.37 0.71 16.73
C ILE A 37 -46.19 1.05 17.64
N VAL A 38 -45.95 0.25 18.68
CA VAL A 38 -44.80 0.45 19.58
C VAL A 38 -43.48 0.34 18.81
N ASN A 39 -43.36 -0.58 17.84
CA ASN A 39 -42.17 -0.71 16.99
C ASN A 39 -42.00 0.48 16.03
N ILE A 40 -43.09 1.02 15.48
CA ILE A 40 -43.05 2.24 14.66
C ILE A 40 -42.61 3.44 15.51
N GLN A 41 -43.19 3.61 16.70
CA GLN A 41 -42.79 4.66 17.65
C GLN A 41 -41.34 4.50 18.10
N MET A 42 -40.88 3.28 18.39
CA MET A 42 -39.48 3.00 18.72
C MET A 42 -38.55 3.34 17.55
N LYS A 43 -38.91 3.01 16.30
CA LYS A 43 -38.13 3.38 15.11
C LYS A 43 -38.11 4.88 14.85
N GLU A 44 -39.20 5.58 15.13
CA GLU A 44 -39.28 7.04 14.99
C GLU A 44 -38.42 7.75 16.05
N VAL A 45 -38.48 7.29 17.30
CA VAL A 45 -37.58 7.72 18.38
C VAL A 45 -36.12 7.43 18.00
N GLU A 46 -35.81 6.23 17.51
CA GLU A 46 -34.45 5.86 17.07
C GLU A 46 -33.97 6.77 15.93
N ARG A 47 -34.85 7.11 14.97
CA ARG A 47 -34.53 8.04 13.89
C ARG A 47 -34.31 9.46 14.40
N GLY A 48 -35.13 9.94 15.34
CA GLY A 48 -34.98 11.25 15.99
C GLY A 48 -33.67 11.34 16.77
N THR A 49 -33.36 10.33 17.59
CA THR A 49 -32.10 10.24 18.34
C THR A 49 -30.88 10.17 17.42
N LYS A 50 -30.95 9.46 16.29
CA LYS A 50 -29.87 9.46 15.28
C LYS A 50 -29.69 10.84 14.64
N LYS A 51 -30.78 11.50 14.26
CA LYS A 51 -30.72 12.84 13.65
C LYS A 51 -30.13 13.89 14.61
N ASN A 52 -30.60 13.91 15.86
CA ASN A 52 -30.12 14.87 16.87
C ASN A 52 -28.67 14.59 17.27
N PHE A 53 -28.25 13.32 17.22
CA PHE A 53 -26.87 12.95 17.37
C PHE A 53 -25.99 13.59 16.29
N TYR A 54 -26.33 13.44 15.01
CA TYR A 54 -25.57 14.07 13.93
C TYR A 54 -25.54 15.60 14.03
N SER A 55 -26.62 16.22 14.51
CA SER A 55 -26.64 17.66 14.75
C SER A 55 -25.78 18.09 15.93
N ALA A 56 -25.81 17.35 17.05
CA ALA A 56 -24.93 17.62 18.20
C ALA A 56 -23.45 17.37 17.84
N ASP A 57 -23.18 16.37 17.00
CA ASP A 57 -21.85 16.04 16.49
C ASP A 57 -21.32 17.15 15.56
N ALA A 58 -22.17 17.69 14.67
CA ALA A 58 -21.82 18.83 13.84
C ALA A 58 -21.42 20.07 14.67
N VAL A 59 -22.20 20.39 15.72
CA VAL A 59 -21.86 21.50 16.63
C VAL A 59 -20.56 21.22 17.40
N MET A 60 -20.28 19.96 17.72
CA MET A 60 -19.02 19.54 18.38
C MET A 60 -17.81 19.63 17.44
N ASP A 61 -18.00 19.36 16.15
CA ASP A 61 -16.99 19.50 15.10
C ASP A 61 -16.69 20.98 14.80
N ASP A 62 -17.72 21.83 14.81
CA ASP A 62 -17.55 23.29 14.75
C ASP A 62 -16.77 23.83 15.95
N LEU A 63 -17.09 23.37 17.16
CA LEU A 63 -16.34 23.72 18.37
C LEU A 63 -14.88 23.28 18.25
N ARG A 64 -14.62 22.05 17.77
CA ARG A 64 -13.26 21.56 17.53
C ARG A 64 -12.54 22.40 16.49
N THR A 65 -13.22 22.83 15.45
CA THR A 65 -12.67 23.71 14.41
C THR A 65 -12.27 25.07 14.96
N GLY A 66 -13.11 25.72 15.78
CA GLY A 66 -12.73 26.98 16.43
C GLY A 66 -11.59 26.82 17.43
N ALA A 67 -11.58 25.71 18.18
CA ALA A 67 -10.47 25.39 19.08
C ALA A 67 -9.15 25.16 18.32
N ARG A 68 -9.22 24.56 17.12
CA ARG A 68 -8.08 24.38 16.22
C ARG A 68 -7.49 25.71 15.76
N GLU A 69 -8.31 26.68 15.37
CA GLU A 69 -7.82 28.01 14.96
C GLU A 69 -7.06 28.73 16.08
N LEU A 70 -7.47 28.54 17.33
CA LEU A 70 -6.73 29.07 18.48
C LEU A 70 -5.40 28.32 18.66
N ALA A 71 -5.40 26.99 18.53
CA ALA A 71 -4.18 26.20 18.57
C ALA A 71 -3.19 26.56 17.46
N GLU A 72 -3.67 26.81 16.23
CA GLU A 72 -2.86 27.27 15.10
C GLU A 72 -2.13 28.57 15.41
N LYS A 73 -2.82 29.55 16.02
CA LYS A 73 -2.21 30.82 16.44
C LYS A 73 -1.14 30.62 17.51
N SER A 74 -1.40 29.75 18.50
CA SER A 74 -0.41 29.42 19.52
C SER A 74 0.81 28.72 18.93
N LEU A 75 0.59 27.84 17.96
CA LEU A 75 1.63 27.11 17.27
C LEU A 75 2.51 28.05 16.44
N GLU A 76 1.91 28.92 15.63
CA GLU A 76 2.61 29.93 14.83
C GLU A 76 3.49 30.82 15.73
N LYS A 77 2.93 31.30 16.84
CA LYS A 77 3.65 32.14 17.80
C LYS A 77 4.80 31.42 18.48
N ALA A 78 4.58 30.19 18.95
CA ALA A 78 5.64 29.39 19.59
C ALA A 78 6.75 29.02 18.61
N TYR A 79 6.39 28.68 17.37
CA TYR A 79 7.35 28.33 16.32
C TYR A 79 8.19 29.53 15.90
N THR A 80 7.57 30.69 15.67
CA THR A 80 8.24 31.94 15.30
C THR A 80 9.26 32.34 16.36
N ASP A 81 8.87 32.29 17.64
CA ASP A 81 9.75 32.65 18.75
C ASP A 81 10.98 31.72 18.87
N VAL A 82 10.78 30.40 18.69
CA VAL A 82 11.89 29.43 18.73
C VAL A 82 12.84 29.61 17.54
N LEU A 83 12.34 29.98 16.36
CA LEU A 83 13.18 30.30 15.21
C LEU A 83 13.98 31.60 15.41
N GLU A 84 13.31 32.67 15.83
CA GLU A 84 13.96 33.99 16.07
C GLU A 84 15.07 33.89 17.13
N ASN A 85 14.87 33.07 18.16
CA ASN A 85 15.79 32.93 19.28
C ASN A 85 16.56 31.61 19.29
N TYR A 86 16.60 30.88 18.16
CA TYR A 86 17.15 29.53 18.07
C TYR A 86 18.60 29.43 18.59
N LEU A 87 19.46 30.36 18.16
CA LEU A 87 20.86 30.42 18.58
C LEU A 87 20.99 30.71 20.08
N THR A 88 20.10 31.51 20.64
CA THR A 88 20.08 31.84 22.07
C THR A 88 19.67 30.63 22.91
N TYR A 89 18.68 29.86 22.47
CA TYR A 89 18.19 28.65 23.17
C TYR A 89 19.16 27.47 23.06
N THR A 90 19.77 27.28 21.91
CA THR A 90 20.77 26.22 21.72
C THR A 90 22.11 26.53 22.40
N ALA A 91 22.53 27.80 22.46
CA ALA A 91 23.74 28.21 23.18
C ALA A 91 23.66 28.00 24.70
N SER A 92 22.45 27.99 25.28
CA SER A 92 22.22 27.69 26.69
C SER A 92 22.09 26.19 26.98
N GLY A 93 22.22 25.32 25.97
CA GLY A 93 22.11 23.87 26.10
C GLY A 93 20.67 23.35 26.15
N ALA A 94 19.66 24.20 25.91
CA ALA A 94 18.26 23.79 25.88
C ALA A 94 17.90 23.10 24.56
N ASN A 95 17.08 22.05 24.63
CA ASN A 95 16.49 21.42 23.46
C ASN A 95 15.39 22.30 22.88
N ALA A 96 15.50 22.67 21.60
CA ALA A 96 14.53 23.54 20.92
C ALA A 96 13.11 22.96 20.88
N GLN A 97 12.95 21.64 20.82
CA GLN A 97 11.63 20.99 20.91
C GLN A 97 11.01 21.21 22.28
N ASP A 98 11.78 21.12 23.37
CA ASP A 98 11.27 21.28 24.72
C ASP A 98 10.87 22.75 24.98
N VAL A 99 11.64 23.69 24.43
CA VAL A 99 11.31 25.13 24.47
C VAL A 99 10.04 25.44 23.67
N PHE A 100 9.91 24.88 22.47
CA PHE A 100 8.68 24.99 21.67
C PHE A 100 7.48 24.42 22.40
N SER A 101 7.60 23.20 22.91
CA SER A 101 6.52 22.50 23.60
C SER A 101 6.00 23.33 24.76
N ARG A 102 6.93 23.89 25.55
CA ARG A 102 6.58 24.76 26.67
C ARG A 102 5.90 26.06 26.22
N LYS A 103 6.42 26.76 25.21
CA LYS A 103 5.82 28.00 24.71
C LYS A 103 4.45 27.80 24.07
N TYR A 104 4.27 26.71 23.34
CA TYR A 104 2.99 26.35 22.75
C TYR A 104 1.93 26.10 23.84
N MET A 105 2.28 25.35 24.88
CA MET A 105 1.40 25.07 26.03
C MET A 105 1.11 26.33 26.86
N GLU A 106 2.12 27.19 27.10
CA GLU A 106 1.95 28.48 27.80
C GLU A 106 1.00 29.42 27.04
N ASP A 107 1.05 29.44 25.71
CA ASP A 107 0.16 30.26 24.90
C ASP A 107 -1.27 29.69 24.82
N LEU A 108 -1.43 28.36 24.71
CA LEU A 108 -2.72 27.70 24.85
C LEU A 108 -3.36 27.99 26.22
N GLU A 109 -2.56 27.94 27.29
CA GLU A 109 -3.01 28.36 28.62
C GLU A 109 -3.44 29.83 28.61
N GLY A 110 -2.69 30.72 27.96
CA GLY A 110 -3.05 32.13 27.80
C GLY A 110 -4.38 32.35 27.06
N GLN A 111 -4.73 31.48 26.11
CA GLN A 111 -5.97 31.58 25.36
C GLN A 111 -7.18 31.00 26.11
N PHE A 112 -7.01 29.84 26.75
CA PHE A 112 -8.11 29.09 27.35
C PHE A 112 -8.27 29.28 28.86
N ALA A 113 -7.26 29.75 29.60
CA ALA A 113 -7.36 29.88 31.05
C ALA A 113 -8.31 31.02 31.47
N LYS A 114 -9.00 30.82 32.59
CA LYS A 114 -9.80 31.87 33.22
C LYS A 114 -8.89 32.79 34.04
N ALA A 115 -8.79 34.05 33.63
CA ALA A 115 -7.85 35.03 34.19
C ALA A 115 -7.88 35.21 35.73
N SER A 116 -9.01 34.90 36.39
CA SER A 116 -9.19 35.04 37.85
C SER A 116 -9.18 33.72 38.63
N ALA A 117 -8.86 32.60 37.99
CA ALA A 117 -8.82 31.30 38.65
C ALA A 117 -7.47 31.04 39.35
N GLY A 118 -7.53 30.36 40.50
CA GLY A 118 -6.32 29.89 41.19
C GLY A 118 -5.68 28.73 40.42
N LYS A 119 -4.35 28.73 40.30
CA LYS A 119 -3.60 27.62 39.67
C LYS A 119 -3.07 26.67 40.73
N THR A 120 -3.22 25.37 40.49
CA THR A 120 -2.54 24.33 41.28
C THR A 120 -1.39 23.79 40.45
N ASN A 121 -0.16 24.07 40.86
CA ASN A 121 1.06 23.63 40.16
C ASN A 121 1.74 22.49 40.90
N THR A 122 2.12 21.45 40.18
CA THR A 122 3.05 20.42 40.65
C THR A 122 4.45 20.75 40.12
N THR A 123 5.44 20.71 41.00
CA THR A 123 6.84 20.99 40.65
C THR A 123 7.71 19.75 40.74
N ASP A 124 8.75 19.68 39.90
CA ASP A 124 9.80 18.66 40.01
C ASP A 124 10.76 18.93 41.18
N ALA A 125 11.72 18.02 41.39
CA ALA A 125 12.74 18.16 42.44
C ALA A 125 13.67 19.38 42.27
N SER A 126 13.66 20.03 41.09
CA SER A 126 14.41 21.25 40.78
C SER A 126 13.55 22.52 40.91
N GLY A 127 12.27 22.39 41.26
CA GLY A 127 11.33 23.50 41.44
C GLY A 127 10.64 23.97 40.15
N ASN A 128 10.81 23.25 39.03
CA ASN A 128 10.13 23.60 37.77
C ASN A 128 8.70 23.07 37.77
N VAL A 129 7.75 23.85 37.25
CA VAL A 129 6.36 23.40 37.09
C VAL A 129 6.30 22.37 35.97
N VAL A 130 5.82 21.17 36.29
CA VAL A 130 5.66 20.05 35.34
C VAL A 130 4.20 19.74 35.02
N TYR A 131 3.28 20.15 35.90
CA TYR A 131 1.85 19.94 35.71
C TYR A 131 1.05 21.07 36.35
N THR A 132 0.00 21.54 35.67
CA THR A 132 -0.88 22.62 36.14
C THR A 132 -2.34 22.25 35.96
N VAL A 133 -3.15 22.54 36.98
CA VAL A 133 -4.62 22.46 36.91
C VAL A 133 -5.23 23.79 37.31
N SER A 134 -6.14 24.31 36.49
CA SER A 134 -6.95 25.50 36.80
C SER A 134 -8.23 25.51 35.98
N ASP A 135 -9.07 26.54 36.16
CA ASP A 135 -10.33 26.67 35.43
C ASP A 135 -10.09 27.27 34.03
N TYR A 136 -10.76 26.72 33.01
CA TYR A 136 -10.78 27.34 31.69
C TYR A 136 -11.92 28.37 31.57
N ASN A 137 -11.77 29.29 30.62
CA ASN A 137 -12.78 30.28 30.26
C ASN A 137 -13.84 29.63 29.37
N THR A 138 -15.02 29.40 29.95
CA THR A 138 -16.17 28.80 29.25
C THR A 138 -16.69 29.67 28.11
N ASP A 139 -16.50 30.99 28.16
CA ASP A 139 -16.89 31.90 27.08
C ASP A 139 -15.96 31.76 25.87
N THR A 140 -14.66 31.52 26.10
CA THR A 140 -13.71 31.21 25.02
C THR A 140 -14.09 29.91 24.32
N VAL A 141 -14.38 28.85 25.10
CA VAL A 141 -14.78 27.55 24.55
C VAL A 141 -16.10 27.64 23.79
N LYS A 142 -17.07 28.40 24.33
CA LYS A 142 -18.33 28.70 23.63
C LYS A 142 -18.09 29.46 22.33
N GLY A 143 -17.17 30.43 22.33
CA GLY A 143 -16.79 31.22 21.16
C GLY A 143 -16.08 30.42 20.06
N CYS A 144 -15.65 29.19 20.34
CA CYS A 144 -15.14 28.28 19.31
C CYS A 144 -16.24 27.77 18.37
N ILE A 145 -17.52 27.84 18.77
CA ILE A 145 -18.66 27.59 17.86
C ILE A 145 -18.86 28.87 17.04
N LYS A 146 -18.47 28.82 15.76
CA LYS A 146 -18.47 29.97 14.85
C LYS A 146 -19.86 30.48 14.54
N GLU A 147 -20.82 29.57 14.37
CA GLU A 147 -22.22 29.93 14.13
C GLU A 147 -22.86 30.48 15.40
N THR A 148 -23.11 31.79 15.42
CA THR A 148 -23.65 32.49 16.60
C THR A 148 -25.01 31.92 17.03
N ALA A 149 -25.81 31.42 16.08
CA ALA A 149 -27.09 30.78 16.34
C ALA A 149 -26.96 29.45 17.12
N GLU A 150 -25.81 28.78 17.01
CA GLU A 150 -25.56 27.44 17.58
C GLU A 150 -24.77 27.49 18.88
N GLN A 151 -24.22 28.65 19.25
CA GLN A 151 -23.54 28.85 20.54
C GLN A 151 -24.44 28.55 21.76
N GLY A 152 -25.76 28.61 21.59
CA GLY A 152 -26.74 28.20 22.62
C GLY A 152 -26.73 26.70 22.94
N CYS A 153 -26.09 25.89 22.09
CA CYS A 153 -25.91 24.46 22.30
C CYS A 153 -24.74 24.14 23.24
N TYR A 154 -23.82 25.07 23.50
CA TYR A 154 -22.75 24.86 24.48
C TYR A 154 -23.31 24.83 25.91
N VAL A 155 -22.89 23.83 26.68
CA VAL A 155 -23.26 23.68 28.10
C VAL A 155 -22.01 23.84 28.95
N VAL A 156 -22.09 24.74 29.93
CA VAL A 156 -21.01 24.93 30.90
C VAL A 156 -20.84 23.65 31.72
N ALA A 157 -19.61 23.12 31.75
CA ALA A 157 -19.26 21.98 32.56
C ALA A 157 -19.47 22.29 34.06
N ALA A 158 -19.82 21.28 34.86
CA ALA A 158 -19.99 21.45 36.30
C ALA A 158 -18.68 21.82 37.02
N ASP A 159 -17.55 21.40 36.47
CA ASP A 159 -16.20 21.67 36.97
C ASP A 159 -15.25 21.91 35.76
N PRO A 160 -15.27 23.12 35.15
CA PRO A 160 -14.59 23.42 33.90
C PRO A 160 -13.09 23.60 34.12
N LYS A 161 -12.36 22.49 34.22
CA LYS A 161 -10.91 22.47 34.46
C LYS A 161 -10.12 22.18 33.20
N TYR A 162 -8.94 22.79 33.10
CA TYR A 162 -7.91 22.34 32.18
C TYR A 162 -6.77 21.68 32.95
N GLU A 163 -6.12 20.72 32.29
CA GLU A 163 -4.92 20.05 32.76
C GLU A 163 -3.80 20.29 31.75
N LEU A 164 -2.68 20.82 32.21
CA LEU A 164 -1.52 21.10 31.38
C LEU A 164 -0.36 20.23 31.90
N ASP A 165 0.09 19.29 31.09
CA ASP A 165 1.16 18.34 31.37
C ASP A 165 2.36 18.63 30.47
N TYR A 166 3.40 19.24 31.04
CA TYR A 166 4.62 19.56 30.29
C TYR A 166 5.46 18.31 29.99
N GLY A 167 5.34 17.23 30.76
CA GLY A 167 6.05 15.98 30.55
C GLY A 167 5.44 15.14 29.41
N ALA A 168 4.12 15.09 29.33
CA ALA A 168 3.39 14.44 28.24
C ALA A 168 3.23 15.35 27.00
N GLY A 169 3.44 16.67 27.15
CA GLY A 169 3.27 17.64 26.08
C GLY A 169 1.80 17.85 25.69
N THR A 170 0.89 17.80 26.66
CA THR A 170 -0.56 17.86 26.43
C THR A 170 -1.26 18.95 27.23
N PHE A 171 -2.19 19.65 26.60
CA PHE A 171 -3.15 20.56 27.24
C PHE A 171 -4.55 19.98 27.06
N THR A 172 -5.28 19.74 28.14
CA THR A 172 -6.57 19.06 28.10
C THR A 172 -7.66 19.94 28.69
N LEU A 173 -8.72 20.23 27.95
CA LEU A 173 -9.95 20.83 28.47
C LEU A 173 -10.90 19.71 28.92
N LYS A 174 -11.21 19.64 30.21
CA LYS A 174 -12.06 18.59 30.78
C LYS A 174 -13.54 18.90 30.64
N GLY A 175 -14.30 17.88 30.25
CA GLY A 175 -15.76 17.88 30.30
C GLY A 175 -16.42 18.92 29.41
N VAL A 176 -15.91 19.17 28.21
CA VAL A 176 -16.54 20.03 27.20
C VAL A 176 -17.87 19.41 26.79
N GLN A 177 -18.95 20.21 26.78
CA GLN A 177 -20.32 19.72 26.63
C GLN A 177 -21.09 20.50 25.58
N VAL A 178 -21.73 19.76 24.66
CA VAL A 178 -22.68 20.28 23.67
C VAL A 178 -24.01 19.55 23.82
N LYS A 179 -25.10 20.30 23.67
CA LYS A 179 -26.47 19.85 23.81
C LYS A 179 -27.32 20.36 22.67
N TYR A 180 -27.94 19.44 21.95
CA TYR A 180 -28.88 19.76 20.87
C TYR A 180 -30.29 19.31 21.25
N LYS A 181 -31.28 20.18 21.02
CA LYS A 181 -32.70 19.91 21.25
C LYS A 181 -33.49 20.18 19.98
N ASP A 182 -34.26 19.19 19.50
CA ASP A 182 -35.09 19.35 18.31
C ASP A 182 -36.48 19.96 18.62
N ALA A 183 -37.26 20.19 17.57
CA ALA A 183 -38.62 20.74 17.66
C ALA A 183 -39.64 19.79 18.31
N GLN A 184 -39.28 18.52 18.53
CA GLN A 184 -40.07 17.49 19.19
C GLN A 184 -39.62 17.27 20.64
N ASP A 185 -38.79 18.16 21.17
CA ASP A 185 -38.27 18.18 22.54
C ASP A 185 -37.28 17.06 22.88
N TYR A 186 -36.77 16.32 21.89
CA TYR A 186 -35.73 15.32 22.10
C TYR A 186 -34.36 15.99 22.29
N GLU A 187 -33.67 15.62 23.35
CA GLU A 187 -32.37 16.17 23.74
C GLU A 187 -31.27 15.14 23.55
N THR A 188 -30.14 15.54 22.96
CA THR A 188 -28.91 14.74 22.93
C THR A 188 -27.78 15.58 23.50
N LYS A 189 -27.02 14.98 24.43
CA LYS A 189 -25.89 15.62 25.08
C LYS A 189 -24.62 14.82 24.79
N ILE A 190 -23.60 15.50 24.26
CA ILE A 190 -22.25 14.97 24.06
C ILE A 190 -21.34 15.61 25.12
N THR A 191 -20.55 14.79 25.81
CA THR A 191 -19.52 15.22 26.76
C THR A 191 -18.20 14.57 26.37
N THR A 192 -17.12 15.36 26.25
CA THR A 192 -15.78 14.85 25.92
C THR A 192 -14.71 15.80 26.46
N ASP A 193 -13.50 15.28 26.64
CA ASP A 193 -12.31 16.07 26.89
C ASP A 193 -11.67 16.44 25.54
N LEU A 194 -11.21 17.68 25.39
CA LEU A 194 -10.41 18.11 24.24
C LEU A 194 -8.93 18.08 24.60
N ILE A 195 -8.15 17.24 23.95
CA ILE A 195 -6.71 17.09 24.19
C ILE A 195 -5.95 17.72 23.04
N PHE A 196 -5.19 18.76 23.34
CA PHE A 196 -4.19 19.36 22.45
C PHE A 196 -2.84 18.73 22.75
N SER A 197 -2.28 18.02 21.78
CA SER A 197 -0.94 17.44 21.87
C SER A 197 0.09 18.33 21.18
N THR A 198 1.29 18.38 21.73
CA THR A 198 2.38 19.15 21.12
C THR A 198 2.91 18.41 19.89
N PRO A 199 2.95 19.06 18.70
CA PRO A 199 3.56 18.47 17.53
C PRO A 199 5.09 18.37 17.68
N GLN A 200 5.66 17.30 17.12
CA GLN A 200 7.11 17.18 17.01
C GLN A 200 7.56 18.06 15.86
N MET A 201 8.29 19.12 16.20
CA MET A 201 8.75 20.12 15.27
C MET A 201 10.25 19.93 15.01
N ASN A 202 10.63 19.97 13.74
CA ASN A 202 12.04 19.90 13.40
C ASN A 202 12.66 21.30 13.44
N PHE A 203 13.32 21.63 14.54
CA PHE A 203 14.04 22.89 14.72
C PHE A 203 15.50 22.82 14.31
N SER A 204 16.00 21.67 13.86
CA SER A 204 17.29 21.69 13.19
C SER A 204 17.12 22.56 11.96
N GLY A 205 17.97 23.57 11.74
CA GLY A 205 17.97 24.41 10.53
C GLY A 205 18.29 23.63 9.23
N GLN A 206 17.85 22.38 9.14
CA GLN A 206 17.76 21.57 7.95
C GLN A 206 16.43 21.92 7.28
N GLY A 207 16.48 22.48 6.08
CA GLY A 207 15.29 22.57 5.23
C GLY A 207 14.54 21.24 5.23
N GLN A 208 13.20 21.29 5.16
CA GLN A 208 12.32 20.11 5.19
C GLN A 208 12.96 18.97 4.40
N ILE A 209 13.42 17.90 5.09
CA ILE A 209 14.03 16.75 4.42
C ILE A 209 12.93 16.10 3.59
N GLN A 210 12.96 16.36 2.29
CA GLN A 210 12.01 15.78 1.36
C GLN A 210 12.29 14.30 1.16
N GLU A 211 11.27 13.52 0.80
CA GLU A 211 11.37 12.05 0.70
C GLU A 211 12.45 11.61 -0.29
N PHE A 212 12.55 12.29 -1.44
CA PHE A 212 13.56 11.99 -2.46
C PHE A 212 15.01 12.13 -1.94
N MET A 213 15.25 12.97 -0.93
CA MET A 213 16.59 13.18 -0.34
C MET A 213 17.10 11.94 0.41
N LYS A 214 16.23 10.96 0.70
CA LYS A 214 16.61 9.69 1.36
C LYS A 214 17.15 8.64 0.38
N TYR A 215 17.04 8.90 -0.92
CA TYR A 215 17.45 7.97 -1.98
C TYR A 215 18.93 8.17 -2.33
N ALA A 216 19.58 7.07 -2.73
CA ALA A 216 20.88 7.08 -3.37
C ALA A 216 20.74 7.22 -4.88
N LEU A 217 19.74 6.53 -5.45
CA LEU A 217 19.49 6.47 -6.89
C LEU A 217 18.01 6.70 -7.19
N ILE A 218 17.72 7.61 -8.11
CA ILE A 218 16.40 7.82 -8.70
C ILE A 218 16.58 7.80 -10.23
N ALA A 219 16.15 6.72 -10.87
CA ALA A 219 16.15 6.59 -12.32
C ALA A 219 14.71 6.57 -12.83
N ASP A 220 14.36 7.55 -13.67
CA ASP A 220 13.00 7.70 -14.19
C ASP A 220 12.61 6.61 -15.20
N ARG A 221 13.60 5.87 -15.75
CA ARG A 221 13.38 4.67 -16.56
C ARG A 221 13.86 3.39 -15.90
N GLN A 222 15.17 3.24 -15.69
CA GLN A 222 15.77 1.96 -15.30
C GLN A 222 17.00 2.13 -14.41
N ILE A 223 17.18 1.21 -13.46
CA ILE A 223 18.49 0.94 -12.86
C ILE A 223 19.05 -0.32 -13.51
N HIS A 224 20.14 -0.17 -14.27
CA HIS A 224 20.78 -1.24 -15.04
C HIS A 224 22.10 -1.67 -14.40
N VAL A 225 22.08 -2.81 -13.71
CA VAL A 225 23.25 -3.45 -13.09
C VAL A 225 23.96 -4.31 -14.13
N ASN A 226 24.74 -3.66 -14.99
CA ASN A 226 25.48 -4.25 -16.12
C ASN A 226 26.99 -4.42 -15.83
N ALA A 227 27.42 -4.12 -14.60
CA ALA A 227 28.79 -4.29 -14.13
C ALA A 227 28.85 -5.30 -12.99
N SER A 228 30.03 -5.84 -12.71
CA SER A 228 30.25 -6.74 -11.58
C SER A 228 30.29 -5.97 -10.25
N ASN A 229 29.98 -6.62 -9.14
CA ASN A 229 30.12 -6.10 -7.77
C ASN A 229 29.58 -4.67 -7.50
N VAL A 230 28.49 -4.26 -8.14
CA VAL A 230 27.83 -2.98 -7.85
C VAL A 230 27.23 -3.02 -6.43
N GLN A 231 27.60 -2.08 -5.56
CA GLN A 231 27.07 -2.02 -4.19
C GLN A 231 26.32 -0.70 -3.99
N VAL A 232 25.03 -0.77 -3.69
CA VAL A 232 24.22 0.42 -3.38
C VAL A 232 23.72 0.32 -1.95
N ASP A 233 24.15 1.21 -1.08
CA ASP A 233 23.70 1.38 0.31
C ASP A 233 22.87 2.65 0.44
N GLY A 234 21.56 2.54 0.22
CA GLY A 234 20.61 3.64 0.21
C GLY A 234 19.34 3.28 -0.54
N SER A 235 18.27 4.06 -0.33
CA SER A 235 16.99 3.79 -1.03
C SER A 235 17.14 4.00 -2.54
N VAL A 236 16.41 3.22 -3.34
CA VAL A 236 16.47 3.27 -4.80
C VAL A 236 15.08 3.36 -5.42
N TYR A 237 14.98 4.13 -6.50
CA TYR A 237 13.80 4.23 -7.35
C TYR A 237 14.17 3.92 -8.80
N ALA A 238 13.40 3.04 -9.45
CA ALA A 238 13.45 2.80 -10.88
C ALA A 238 12.07 2.98 -11.52
N GLY A 239 12.04 3.56 -12.71
CA GLY A 239 10.81 3.79 -13.46
C GLY A 239 10.27 2.56 -14.18
N ALA A 240 9.65 2.80 -15.34
CA ALA A 240 8.85 1.82 -16.07
C ALA A 240 9.63 0.57 -16.52
N ASP A 241 10.93 0.70 -16.81
CA ASP A 241 11.78 -0.40 -17.26
C ASP A 241 12.41 -1.17 -16.08
N GLY A 242 12.23 -0.64 -14.86
CA GLY A 242 12.55 -1.27 -13.58
C GLY A 242 14.02 -1.48 -13.27
N ILE A 243 14.33 -2.59 -12.60
CA ILE A 243 15.68 -2.95 -12.17
C ILE A 243 16.14 -4.14 -12.98
N LEU A 244 17.19 -3.99 -13.78
CA LEU A 244 17.71 -5.03 -14.65
C LEU A 244 19.16 -5.36 -14.28
N ALA A 245 19.46 -6.63 -14.05
CA ALA A 245 20.82 -7.15 -14.06
C ALA A 245 21.00 -8.10 -15.24
N ASP A 246 21.85 -7.74 -16.19
CA ASP A 246 22.17 -8.56 -17.37
C ASP A 246 23.69 -8.55 -17.65
N SER A 247 24.10 -9.16 -18.75
CA SER A 247 25.50 -9.09 -19.22
C SER A 247 26.53 -9.60 -18.20
N SER A 248 26.17 -10.61 -17.41
CA SER A 248 26.97 -11.12 -16.27
C SER A 248 27.22 -10.07 -15.18
N GLY A 249 26.37 -9.05 -15.09
CA GLY A 249 26.36 -8.06 -14.04
C GLY A 249 26.14 -8.71 -12.68
N SER A 250 26.78 -8.17 -11.65
CA SER A 250 26.51 -8.58 -10.28
C SER A 250 26.37 -7.36 -9.39
N GLY A 251 25.34 -7.35 -8.55
CA GLY A 251 25.10 -6.21 -7.68
C GLY A 251 24.27 -6.52 -6.46
N THR A 252 24.30 -5.58 -5.54
CA THR A 252 23.61 -5.64 -4.26
C THR A 252 23.00 -4.27 -3.97
N LEU A 253 21.68 -4.22 -3.91
CA LEU A 253 20.90 -3.02 -3.61
C LEU A 253 20.37 -3.14 -2.17
N LYS A 254 20.95 -2.39 -1.25
CA LYS A 254 20.64 -2.37 0.19
C LYS A 254 20.07 -1.02 0.54
N GLY A 255 18.76 -0.86 0.43
CA GLY A 255 18.05 0.35 0.82
C GLY A 255 16.97 0.07 1.85
N LYS A 256 16.55 1.11 2.59
CA LYS A 256 15.32 1.02 3.38
C LYS A 256 14.11 0.88 2.46
N SER A 257 14.09 1.61 1.35
CA SER A 257 13.05 1.53 0.31
C SER A 257 13.70 1.19 -1.03
N ILE A 258 13.24 0.13 -1.66
CA ILE A 258 13.64 -0.29 -3.01
C ILE A 258 12.36 -0.34 -3.81
N LEU A 259 12.18 0.62 -4.72
CA LEU A 259 10.93 0.84 -5.42
C LEU A 259 11.17 0.82 -6.92
N THR A 260 10.38 0.04 -7.65
CA THR A 260 10.36 0.06 -9.10
C THR A 260 8.92 0.13 -9.60
N ARG A 261 8.65 0.91 -10.66
CA ARG A 261 7.35 0.86 -11.39
C ARG A 261 7.25 -0.36 -12.30
N GLY A 262 8.39 -0.80 -12.81
CA GLY A 262 8.53 -1.98 -13.65
C GLY A 262 9.03 -3.19 -12.86
N ASP A 263 9.63 -4.11 -13.58
CA ASP A 263 10.05 -5.41 -13.07
C ASP A 263 11.43 -5.37 -12.38
N ILE A 264 11.68 -6.33 -11.49
CA ILE A 264 13.04 -6.70 -11.07
C ILE A 264 13.46 -7.92 -11.88
N VAL A 265 14.48 -7.78 -12.71
CA VAL A 265 14.90 -8.79 -13.68
C VAL A 265 16.37 -9.18 -13.51
N THR A 266 16.65 -10.48 -13.53
CA THR A 266 18.01 -11.01 -13.71
C THR A 266 18.10 -11.87 -14.98
N ASP A 267 19.09 -11.61 -15.81
CA ASP A 267 19.30 -12.25 -17.11
C ASP A 267 20.78 -12.60 -17.32
N SER A 268 21.06 -13.58 -18.18
CA SER A 268 22.35 -13.75 -18.85
C SER A 268 23.55 -13.90 -17.91
N GLY A 269 23.43 -14.79 -16.91
CA GLY A 269 24.54 -15.10 -16.00
C GLY A 269 24.66 -14.15 -14.80
N SER A 270 23.70 -13.23 -14.64
CA SER A 270 23.80 -12.15 -13.66
C SER A 270 23.42 -12.59 -12.25
N THR A 271 23.92 -11.85 -11.25
CA THR A 271 23.61 -12.08 -9.83
C THR A 271 23.13 -10.80 -9.16
N LEU A 272 21.90 -10.77 -8.65
CA LEU A 272 21.36 -9.58 -7.99
C LEU A 272 20.89 -9.92 -6.57
N THR A 273 21.34 -9.13 -5.59
CA THR A 273 20.81 -9.15 -4.23
C THR A 273 20.01 -7.88 -3.98
N VAL A 274 18.77 -8.01 -3.51
CA VAL A 274 17.85 -6.89 -3.27
C VAL A 274 17.37 -6.93 -1.82
N GLY A 275 17.74 -5.90 -1.07
CA GLY A 275 17.38 -5.71 0.33
C GLY A 275 18.32 -6.36 1.34
N ASN A 276 18.07 -6.08 2.63
CA ASN A 276 18.89 -6.54 3.76
C ASN A 276 18.07 -6.99 4.98
N GLY A 277 16.81 -7.40 4.78
CA GLY A 277 15.89 -7.86 5.82
C GLY A 277 15.05 -6.76 6.46
N ASN A 278 15.55 -5.52 6.49
CA ASN A 278 14.79 -4.34 6.95
C ASN A 278 14.24 -3.50 5.78
N SER A 279 14.43 -3.96 4.54
CA SER A 279 14.01 -3.28 3.32
C SER A 279 12.51 -3.44 3.06
N SER A 280 11.88 -2.37 2.58
CA SER A 280 10.59 -2.40 1.90
C SER A 280 10.85 -2.43 0.39
N ILE A 281 10.41 -3.49 -0.28
CA ILE A 281 10.73 -3.77 -1.69
C ILE A 281 9.42 -3.81 -2.46
N TRP A 282 9.26 -2.96 -3.47
CA TRP A 282 8.03 -2.83 -4.26
C TRP A 282 8.35 -2.98 -5.73
N ALA A 283 7.65 -3.90 -6.41
CA ALA A 283 7.83 -4.15 -7.83
C ALA A 283 6.55 -4.60 -8.52
N GLU A 284 6.53 -4.43 -9.85
CA GLU A 284 5.46 -4.98 -10.67
C GLU A 284 5.63 -6.51 -10.73
N ASN A 285 6.71 -6.98 -11.36
CA ASN A 285 7.08 -8.40 -11.36
C ASN A 285 8.48 -8.64 -10.81
N ILE A 286 8.76 -9.92 -10.52
CA ILE A 286 10.11 -10.44 -10.33
C ILE A 286 10.38 -11.52 -11.37
N LYS A 287 11.43 -11.38 -12.18
CA LYS A 287 11.69 -12.28 -13.30
C LYS A 287 13.14 -12.74 -13.36
N THR A 288 13.33 -14.00 -13.72
CA THR A 288 14.61 -14.46 -14.30
C THR A 288 14.38 -14.83 -15.75
N SER A 289 15.29 -14.41 -16.63
CA SER A 289 15.15 -14.62 -18.08
C SER A 289 16.47 -15.05 -18.72
N GLY A 290 16.44 -15.26 -20.05
CA GLY A 290 17.61 -15.62 -20.85
C GLY A 290 17.92 -17.10 -20.98
N SER A 291 18.98 -17.39 -21.74
CA SER A 291 19.51 -18.74 -21.97
C SER A 291 20.54 -19.19 -20.93
N GLY A 292 21.02 -18.27 -20.07
CA GLY A 292 22.00 -18.54 -19.03
C GLY A 292 21.38 -18.59 -17.62
N SER A 293 22.07 -19.24 -16.69
CA SER A 293 21.67 -19.32 -15.28
C SER A 293 21.85 -17.96 -14.60
N SER A 294 20.77 -17.39 -14.08
CA SER A 294 20.80 -16.14 -13.30
C SER A 294 20.45 -16.39 -11.84
N THR A 295 21.04 -15.62 -10.93
CA THR A 295 20.79 -15.74 -9.48
C THR A 295 20.18 -14.46 -8.92
N MET A 296 19.12 -14.60 -8.15
CA MET A 296 18.49 -13.49 -7.44
C MET A 296 18.27 -13.85 -5.97
N GLU A 297 18.67 -12.96 -5.06
CA GLU A 297 18.31 -13.02 -3.65
C GLU A 297 17.51 -11.78 -3.27
N ILE A 298 16.36 -11.96 -2.65
CA ILE A 298 15.53 -10.86 -2.14
C ILE A 298 15.31 -11.05 -0.64
N ASN A 299 15.59 -10.02 0.16
CA ASN A 299 15.51 -10.08 1.61
C ASN A 299 14.86 -8.82 2.19
N GLY A 300 13.63 -8.95 2.70
CA GLY A 300 12.89 -7.86 3.33
C GLY A 300 11.37 -8.08 3.33
N ASN A 301 10.61 -6.99 3.41
CA ASN A 301 9.18 -6.96 3.14
C ASN A 301 8.99 -6.70 1.64
N THR A 302 8.68 -7.75 0.89
CA THR A 302 8.59 -7.72 -0.58
C THR A 302 7.13 -7.69 -1.02
N TYR A 303 6.74 -6.66 -1.75
CA TYR A 303 5.38 -6.42 -2.25
C TYR A 303 5.43 -6.47 -3.78
N VAL A 304 4.67 -7.41 -4.36
CA VAL A 304 4.70 -7.68 -5.81
C VAL A 304 3.29 -7.56 -6.35
N ALA A 305 3.12 -6.66 -7.32
CA ALA A 305 1.83 -6.31 -7.90
C ALA A 305 1.39 -7.29 -8.99
N ASP A 306 2.29 -8.07 -9.53
CA ASP A 306 2.00 -9.14 -10.47
C ASP A 306 2.89 -10.34 -10.10
N ASP A 307 3.47 -11.04 -11.05
CA ASP A 307 4.01 -12.37 -10.79
C ASP A 307 5.51 -12.42 -10.48
N LEU A 308 5.90 -13.54 -9.87
CA LEU A 308 7.28 -14.00 -9.85
C LEU A 308 7.46 -15.13 -10.86
N GLU A 309 8.32 -14.94 -11.86
CA GLU A 309 8.56 -15.93 -12.91
C GLU A 309 10.04 -16.32 -13.03
N LEU A 310 10.32 -17.62 -12.95
CA LEU A 310 11.64 -18.14 -13.31
C LEU A 310 11.57 -18.70 -14.73
N ARG A 311 12.08 -17.97 -15.73
CA ARG A 311 12.06 -18.40 -17.14
C ARG A 311 13.45 -18.78 -17.65
N GLY A 312 14.50 -18.20 -17.08
CA GLY A 312 15.89 -18.49 -17.47
C GLY A 312 16.31 -19.90 -17.09
N VAL A 313 17.04 -20.59 -17.97
CA VAL A 313 17.51 -21.96 -17.72
C VAL A 313 18.55 -21.97 -16.60
N GLY A 314 18.37 -22.82 -15.59
CA GLY A 314 19.29 -22.93 -14.45
C GLY A 314 19.13 -21.84 -13.40
N SER A 315 18.18 -20.92 -13.56
CA SER A 315 18.02 -19.76 -12.68
C SER A 315 17.65 -20.12 -11.26
N LYS A 316 18.15 -19.32 -10.31
CA LYS A 316 17.95 -19.52 -8.88
C LYS A 316 17.43 -18.26 -8.23
N VAL A 317 16.31 -18.36 -7.52
CA VAL A 317 15.71 -17.27 -6.76
C VAL A 317 15.58 -17.68 -5.31
N THR A 318 16.13 -16.88 -4.39
CA THR A 318 15.97 -17.07 -2.95
C THR A 318 15.20 -15.90 -2.36
N LEU A 319 14.12 -16.19 -1.65
CA LEU A 319 13.31 -15.19 -0.96
C LEU A 319 13.44 -15.36 0.56
N LYS A 320 13.67 -14.24 1.25
CA LYS A 320 13.84 -14.16 2.71
C LYS A 320 12.97 -13.05 3.29
N GLY A 321 12.52 -13.20 4.53
CA GLY A 321 11.67 -12.21 5.19
C GLY A 321 10.18 -12.44 4.92
N ASN A 322 9.47 -11.43 4.41
CA ASN A 322 8.04 -11.51 4.14
C ASN A 322 7.76 -11.24 2.66
N TYR A 323 6.94 -12.08 2.03
CA TYR A 323 6.53 -11.92 0.63
C TYR A 323 5.02 -11.72 0.53
N TYR A 324 4.62 -10.66 -0.16
CA TYR A 324 3.24 -10.25 -0.40
C TYR A 324 3.00 -10.12 -1.90
N GLY A 325 2.61 -11.22 -2.54
CA GLY A 325 1.89 -11.15 -3.81
C GLY A 325 0.44 -10.80 -3.50
N TYR A 326 0.05 -9.54 -3.72
CA TYR A 326 -1.23 -9.01 -3.23
C TYR A 326 -2.29 -8.80 -4.32
N ASN A 327 -1.93 -8.88 -5.59
CA ASN A 327 -2.82 -8.51 -6.68
C ASN A 327 -3.54 -9.71 -7.30
N PHE A 328 -4.80 -9.50 -7.66
CA PHE A 328 -5.61 -10.52 -8.32
C PHE A 328 -6.67 -9.93 -9.26
N GLN A 329 -6.59 -8.62 -9.50
CA GLN A 329 -7.58 -7.89 -10.27
C GLN A 329 -7.02 -6.52 -10.74
N LYS A 330 -7.67 -5.86 -11.70
CA LYS A 330 -7.26 -4.54 -12.22
C LYS A 330 -7.37 -3.37 -11.22
N ASN A 331 -8.57 -3.05 -10.70
CA ASN A 331 -8.88 -2.00 -9.71
C ASN A 331 -9.81 -2.47 -8.57
N TYR A 332 -9.63 -1.96 -7.35
CA TYR A 332 -10.32 -2.44 -6.15
C TYR A 332 -11.62 -1.67 -5.84
N GLY A 333 -12.29 -1.14 -6.86
CA GLY A 333 -13.53 -0.39 -6.73
C GLY A 333 -14.72 -1.23 -6.27
N THR A 334 -15.77 -0.56 -5.80
CA THR A 334 -16.97 -1.24 -5.24
C THR A 334 -17.72 -2.12 -6.25
N SER A 335 -17.59 -1.85 -7.55
CA SER A 335 -18.17 -2.64 -8.64
C SER A 335 -17.21 -3.65 -9.28
N ASP A 336 -15.94 -3.66 -8.86
CA ASP A 336 -14.94 -4.52 -9.49
C ASP A 336 -15.07 -5.96 -9.01
N THR A 337 -14.74 -6.89 -9.91
CA THR A 337 -14.78 -8.34 -9.65
C THR A 337 -13.41 -8.96 -9.85
N VAL A 338 -13.21 -10.15 -9.28
CA VAL A 338 -11.96 -10.91 -9.44
C VAL A 338 -11.66 -11.10 -10.93
N SER A 339 -10.45 -10.72 -11.35
CA SER A 339 -10.02 -10.82 -12.74
C SER A 339 -9.77 -12.28 -13.13
N SER A 340 -10.05 -12.59 -14.39
CA SER A 340 -9.58 -13.82 -15.06
C SER A 340 -8.42 -13.54 -16.03
N ASP A 341 -7.95 -12.29 -16.06
CA ASP A 341 -6.81 -11.83 -16.84
C ASP A 341 -5.50 -12.18 -16.13
N ALA A 342 -4.56 -12.74 -16.89
CA ALA A 342 -3.25 -13.12 -16.37
C ALA A 342 -2.36 -11.91 -16.05
N ASP A 343 -2.69 -10.71 -16.57
CA ASP A 343 -1.97 -9.45 -16.29
C ASP A 343 -2.21 -8.91 -14.87
N PHE A 344 -3.11 -9.55 -14.09
CA PHE A 344 -3.42 -9.17 -12.72
C PHE A 344 -3.35 -10.37 -11.80
N SER A 345 -2.17 -10.98 -11.73
CA SER A 345 -1.92 -12.15 -10.92
C SER A 345 -0.66 -11.97 -10.10
N SER A 346 -0.77 -12.08 -8.78
CA SER A 346 0.41 -12.17 -7.92
C SER A 346 0.70 -13.59 -7.45
N ALA A 347 1.06 -14.46 -8.39
CA ALA A 347 1.45 -15.85 -8.21
C ALA A 347 2.95 -16.06 -8.45
N MET A 348 3.42 -17.30 -8.30
CA MET A 348 4.80 -17.70 -8.58
C MET A 348 4.84 -18.86 -9.56
N MET A 349 5.70 -18.77 -10.58
CA MET A 349 5.78 -19.79 -11.62
C MET A 349 7.22 -20.11 -12.01
N VAL A 350 7.54 -21.41 -12.02
CA VAL A 350 8.83 -21.92 -12.50
C VAL A 350 8.68 -22.50 -13.90
N ASN A 351 9.12 -21.72 -14.90
CA ASN A 351 8.98 -22.00 -16.33
C ASN A 351 10.27 -22.45 -17.04
N GLY A 352 11.42 -22.03 -16.54
CA GLY A 352 12.74 -22.41 -17.00
C GLY A 352 13.09 -23.84 -16.58
N ARG A 353 14.00 -24.48 -17.33
CA ARG A 353 14.52 -25.80 -16.97
C ARG A 353 15.57 -25.69 -15.87
N THR A 354 15.66 -26.71 -15.03
CA THR A 354 16.66 -26.82 -13.94
C THR A 354 16.67 -25.60 -13.01
N CYS A 355 15.51 -25.01 -12.74
CA CYS A 355 15.37 -23.81 -11.92
C CYS A 355 15.22 -24.12 -10.43
N ASN A 356 15.60 -23.16 -9.59
CA ASN A 356 15.46 -23.19 -8.14
C ASN A 356 14.64 -21.99 -7.63
N LEU A 357 13.55 -22.25 -6.92
CA LEU A 357 12.89 -21.24 -6.09
C LEU A 357 12.96 -21.69 -4.62
N ASN A 358 13.72 -20.95 -3.81
CA ASN A 358 13.93 -21.25 -2.40
C ASN A 358 13.18 -20.22 -1.52
N LEU A 359 12.22 -20.72 -0.75
CA LEU A 359 11.36 -19.96 0.14
C LEU A 359 11.55 -20.34 1.63
N LYS A 360 12.63 -21.08 1.94
CA LYS A 360 12.87 -21.65 3.28
C LYS A 360 12.96 -20.57 4.37
N ASP A 361 13.56 -19.43 4.05
CA ASP A 361 13.82 -18.36 5.02
C ASP A 361 12.71 -17.28 4.99
N LEU A 362 11.51 -17.62 4.48
CA LEU A 362 10.32 -16.77 4.61
C LEU A 362 9.64 -16.97 5.97
N ASN A 363 9.37 -15.85 6.63
CA ASN A 363 8.51 -15.75 7.80
C ASN A 363 7.02 -15.81 7.40
N TYR A 364 6.67 -15.07 6.35
CA TYR A 364 5.31 -14.96 5.83
C TYR A 364 5.26 -14.99 4.30
N LEU A 365 4.28 -15.73 3.76
CA LEU A 365 3.99 -15.82 2.33
C LEU A 365 2.50 -15.57 2.09
N MET A 366 2.20 -14.46 1.42
CA MET A 366 0.88 -14.16 0.89
C MET A 366 0.89 -14.21 -0.63
N LEU A 367 -0.07 -14.91 -1.21
CA LEU A 367 -0.30 -14.98 -2.66
C LEU A 367 -1.78 -14.89 -2.95
N ALA A 368 -2.19 -13.75 -3.49
CA ALA A 368 -3.55 -13.51 -3.94
C ALA A 368 -3.79 -13.97 -5.40
N GLY A 369 -2.73 -14.10 -6.20
CA GLY A 369 -2.82 -14.50 -7.60
C GLY A 369 -2.90 -16.01 -7.81
N ARG A 370 -3.10 -16.39 -9.07
CA ARG A 370 -3.10 -17.78 -9.56
C ARG A 370 -2.30 -17.86 -10.83
N THR A 371 -1.63 -18.97 -11.05
CA THR A 371 -0.82 -19.16 -12.25
C THR A 371 -1.68 -19.36 -13.49
N PHE A 372 -1.14 -19.01 -14.65
CA PHE A 372 -1.80 -19.13 -15.95
C PHE A 372 -0.86 -19.80 -16.97
N ILE A 373 -1.44 -20.57 -17.90
CA ILE A 373 -0.67 -21.27 -18.95
C ILE A 373 -0.23 -20.31 -20.06
N SER A 374 -1.12 -19.39 -20.43
CA SER A 374 -0.92 -18.36 -21.45
C SER A 374 -1.06 -17.00 -20.79
N ARG A 375 -0.21 -16.06 -21.20
CA ARG A 375 -0.34 -14.62 -20.98
C ARG A 375 -0.17 -13.99 -22.34
N LYS A 376 -1.24 -13.42 -22.91
CA LYS A 376 -1.37 -12.85 -24.28
C LYS A 376 -0.05 -12.43 -24.94
N THR A 377 0.71 -13.39 -25.46
CA THR A 377 2.06 -13.15 -26.02
C THR A 377 2.04 -12.96 -27.53
N ASP A 378 0.89 -13.23 -28.17
CA ASP A 378 0.64 -12.94 -29.58
C ASP A 378 -0.83 -12.51 -29.79
N ALA A 379 -0.99 -11.47 -30.60
CA ALA A 379 -2.24 -10.77 -30.87
C ALA A 379 -3.44 -11.70 -31.19
N ALA A 380 -4.56 -11.45 -30.51
CA ALA A 380 -5.94 -11.82 -30.86
C ALA A 380 -6.41 -13.30 -30.83
N LYS A 381 -5.55 -14.31 -30.61
CA LYS A 381 -6.01 -15.74 -30.68
C LYS A 381 -5.99 -16.54 -29.38
N ASN A 382 -4.98 -16.38 -28.53
CA ASN A 382 -4.87 -17.16 -27.29
C ASN A 382 -5.55 -16.44 -26.14
N GLN A 383 -6.41 -17.15 -25.43
CA GLN A 383 -7.03 -16.68 -24.19
C GLN A 383 -6.18 -17.13 -22.99
N ASP A 384 -6.28 -16.40 -21.90
CA ASP A 384 -5.65 -16.80 -20.64
C ASP A 384 -6.33 -18.06 -20.11
N VAL A 385 -5.52 -19.04 -19.69
CA VAL A 385 -6.00 -20.31 -19.15
C VAL A 385 -5.61 -20.38 -17.70
N LEU A 386 -6.61 -20.22 -16.84
CA LEU A 386 -6.49 -20.20 -15.39
C LEU A 386 -6.08 -21.58 -14.83
N MET A 387 -5.10 -21.57 -13.93
CA MET A 387 -4.71 -22.74 -13.15
C MET A 387 -5.18 -22.61 -11.68
N GLY A 388 -5.27 -23.75 -11.00
CA GLY A 388 -5.68 -23.88 -9.61
C GLY A 388 -4.60 -23.52 -8.58
N GLU A 389 -3.37 -23.29 -9.01
CA GLU A 389 -2.21 -23.11 -8.14
C GLU A 389 -1.73 -21.66 -8.08
N SER A 390 -1.32 -21.21 -6.90
CA SER A 390 -0.58 -19.95 -6.70
C SER A 390 0.94 -20.14 -6.81
N ILE A 391 1.44 -21.36 -6.65
CA ILE A 391 2.83 -21.72 -6.95
C ILE A 391 2.85 -22.97 -7.82
N SER A 392 3.34 -22.84 -9.05
CA SER A 392 3.41 -23.94 -10.00
C SER A 392 4.77 -24.06 -10.69
N ALA A 393 5.03 -25.26 -11.22
CA ALA A 393 6.07 -25.48 -12.21
C ALA A 393 5.41 -25.68 -13.58
N ARG A 394 6.14 -25.42 -14.68
CA ARG A 394 5.63 -25.57 -16.05
C ARG A 394 4.94 -26.90 -16.33
N THR A 395 5.39 -27.96 -15.67
CA THR A 395 4.83 -29.31 -15.83
C THR A 395 3.43 -29.47 -15.28
N ASN A 396 3.01 -28.60 -14.35
CA ASN A 396 1.65 -28.60 -13.84
C ASN A 396 0.63 -28.31 -14.95
N GLN A 397 1.03 -27.60 -16.00
CA GLN A 397 0.20 -27.36 -17.18
C GLN A 397 -0.32 -28.65 -17.82
N LEU A 398 0.38 -29.79 -17.64
CA LEU A 398 -0.05 -31.10 -18.13
C LEU A 398 -1.33 -31.60 -17.44
N ALA A 399 -1.62 -31.17 -16.21
CA ALA A 399 -2.87 -31.52 -15.53
C ALA A 399 -4.10 -30.95 -16.26
N TYR A 400 -3.91 -29.82 -16.93
CA TYR A 400 -4.95 -29.07 -17.61
C TYR A 400 -5.03 -29.41 -19.10
N TYR A 401 -4.01 -30.06 -19.65
CA TYR A 401 -3.91 -30.40 -21.06
C TYR A 401 -4.82 -31.58 -21.42
N VAL A 402 -5.57 -31.42 -22.51
CA VAL A 402 -6.42 -32.48 -23.07
C VAL A 402 -5.80 -32.99 -24.37
N PRO A 403 -5.33 -34.26 -24.39
CA PRO A 403 -4.78 -34.87 -25.59
C PRO A 403 -5.77 -34.89 -26.76
N ALA A 404 -5.27 -34.74 -27.99
CA ALA A 404 -6.08 -34.66 -29.21
C ALA A 404 -6.99 -35.88 -29.44
N GLU A 405 -6.62 -37.07 -28.94
CA GLU A 405 -7.45 -38.28 -29.03
C GLU A 405 -8.79 -38.17 -28.29
N TYR A 406 -8.87 -37.28 -27.29
CA TYR A 406 -10.09 -36.96 -26.54
C TYR A 406 -10.85 -35.77 -27.13
N VAL A 407 -10.39 -35.19 -28.25
CA VAL A 407 -11.08 -34.11 -28.94
C VAL A 407 -11.29 -34.49 -30.41
N LYS A 408 -12.47 -35.04 -30.73
CA LYS A 408 -12.81 -35.53 -32.07
C LYS A 408 -13.79 -34.57 -32.75
N ASN A 409 -13.41 -34.01 -33.90
CA ASN A 409 -14.22 -33.04 -34.66
C ASN A 409 -14.74 -31.88 -33.78
N GLY A 410 -13.92 -31.39 -32.86
CA GLY A 410 -14.30 -30.32 -31.91
C GLY A 410 -15.21 -30.77 -30.75
N THR A 411 -15.52 -32.06 -30.63
CA THR A 411 -16.28 -32.62 -29.51
C THR A 411 -15.35 -33.23 -28.47
N PHE A 412 -15.53 -32.84 -27.21
CA PHE A 412 -14.75 -33.34 -26.08
C PHE A 412 -15.29 -34.69 -25.58
N ASP A 413 -14.50 -35.77 -25.71
CA ASP A 413 -14.72 -37.05 -25.05
C ASP A 413 -14.34 -36.96 -23.56
N ARG A 414 -15.22 -36.27 -22.81
CA ARG A 414 -15.02 -35.99 -21.38
C ARG A 414 -14.94 -37.27 -20.55
N SER A 415 -15.76 -38.27 -20.86
CA SER A 415 -15.79 -39.54 -20.12
C SER A 415 -14.51 -40.34 -20.34
N GLY A 416 -14.02 -40.41 -21.59
CA GLY A 416 -12.73 -41.03 -21.91
C GLY A 416 -11.56 -40.32 -21.22
N TYR A 417 -11.56 -38.98 -21.23
CA TYR A 417 -10.51 -38.20 -20.57
C TYR A 417 -10.57 -38.33 -19.04
N ALA A 418 -11.75 -38.29 -18.42
CA ALA A 418 -11.92 -38.48 -16.97
C ALA A 418 -11.34 -39.83 -16.52
N ALA A 419 -11.63 -40.90 -17.26
CA ALA A 419 -11.07 -42.22 -17.02
C ALA A 419 -9.54 -42.25 -17.17
N HIS A 420 -8.98 -41.53 -18.16
CA HIS A 420 -7.53 -41.44 -18.38
C HIS A 420 -6.79 -40.83 -17.17
N ILE A 421 -7.36 -39.79 -16.56
CA ILE A 421 -6.75 -39.09 -15.43
C ILE A 421 -7.15 -39.68 -14.07
N GLY A 422 -8.02 -40.69 -14.05
CA GLY A 422 -8.40 -41.43 -12.84
C GLY A 422 -9.49 -40.78 -11.99
N ILE A 423 -10.41 -40.00 -12.59
CA ILE A 423 -11.57 -39.42 -11.89
C ILE A 423 -12.89 -39.81 -12.56
N SER A 424 -14.02 -39.66 -11.86
CA SER A 424 -15.33 -39.92 -12.48
C SER A 424 -15.75 -38.81 -13.45
N ASP A 425 -16.52 -39.18 -14.47
CA ASP A 425 -17.08 -38.23 -15.44
C ASP A 425 -17.88 -37.13 -14.74
N ASP A 426 -18.79 -37.49 -13.82
CA ASP A 426 -19.58 -36.53 -13.03
C ASP A 426 -18.71 -35.56 -12.22
N THR A 427 -17.61 -36.05 -11.64
CA THR A 427 -16.67 -35.22 -10.88
C THR A 427 -16.02 -34.19 -11.80
N LEU A 428 -15.53 -34.63 -12.97
CA LEU A 428 -14.96 -33.71 -13.96
C LEU A 428 -16.01 -32.70 -14.46
N GLN A 429 -17.26 -33.14 -14.67
CA GLN A 429 -18.35 -32.24 -15.05
C GLN A 429 -18.54 -31.11 -14.05
N GLY A 430 -18.48 -31.43 -12.77
CA GLY A 430 -18.73 -30.50 -11.67
C GLY A 430 -17.78 -29.31 -11.67
N TYR A 431 -16.55 -29.51 -12.14
CA TYR A 431 -15.51 -28.47 -12.17
C TYR A 431 -15.56 -27.56 -13.40
N LEU A 432 -16.03 -28.07 -14.54
CA LEU A 432 -15.86 -27.41 -15.83
C LEU A 432 -16.94 -26.37 -16.11
N ASN A 433 -16.58 -25.36 -16.91
CA ASN A 433 -17.55 -24.47 -17.50
C ASN A 433 -18.44 -25.26 -18.47
N SER A 434 -19.74 -25.30 -18.20
CA SER A 434 -20.70 -26.12 -18.95
C SER A 434 -20.92 -25.65 -20.39
N SER A 435 -20.71 -24.36 -20.66
CA SER A 435 -20.92 -23.77 -21.99
C SER A 435 -19.69 -23.93 -22.88
N GLN A 436 -18.50 -23.90 -22.27
CA GLN A 436 -17.23 -24.03 -22.97
C GLN A 436 -16.24 -24.79 -22.08
N PRO A 437 -16.22 -26.13 -22.09
CA PRO A 437 -15.37 -26.93 -21.20
C PRO A 437 -13.89 -26.93 -21.59
N LEU A 438 -13.55 -26.48 -22.81
CA LEU A 438 -12.18 -26.43 -23.33
C LEU A 438 -11.81 -25.04 -23.87
N VAL A 439 -10.56 -24.62 -23.65
CA VAL A 439 -9.93 -23.46 -24.29
C VAL A 439 -8.87 -23.95 -25.28
N ALA A 440 -8.89 -23.40 -26.49
CA ALA A 440 -7.88 -23.65 -27.50
C ALA A 440 -6.65 -22.74 -27.29
N TYR A 441 -5.46 -23.33 -27.33
CA TYR A 441 -4.19 -22.64 -27.34
C TYR A 441 -3.46 -22.90 -28.65
N TYR A 442 -3.21 -21.85 -29.41
CA TYR A 442 -2.61 -21.88 -30.74
C TYR A 442 -1.10 -21.58 -30.64
N PHE A 443 -0.30 -22.36 -31.35
CA PHE A 443 1.14 -22.18 -31.50
C PHE A 443 1.52 -22.43 -32.98
N PRO A 444 2.73 -22.03 -33.44
CA PRO A 444 3.07 -22.07 -34.87
C PRO A 444 2.88 -23.44 -35.55
N GLU A 445 3.07 -24.52 -34.79
CA GLU A 445 3.04 -25.90 -35.27
C GLU A 445 1.69 -26.61 -35.03
N GLY A 446 0.70 -25.96 -34.39
CA GLY A 446 -0.58 -26.60 -34.09
C GLY A 446 -1.43 -25.92 -33.03
N MET A 447 -2.30 -26.71 -32.40
CA MET A 447 -3.20 -26.26 -31.34
C MET A 447 -3.28 -27.32 -30.24
N TYR A 448 -3.33 -26.87 -29.00
CA TYR A 448 -3.65 -27.68 -27.82
C TYR A 448 -5.01 -27.28 -27.25
N TYR A 449 -5.65 -28.22 -26.55
CA TYR A 449 -6.83 -27.95 -25.76
C TYR A 449 -6.50 -28.03 -24.28
N TYR A 450 -7.00 -27.07 -23.52
CA TYR A 450 -6.91 -27.04 -22.07
C TYR A 450 -8.29 -27.01 -21.43
N LEU A 451 -8.42 -27.59 -20.24
CA LEU A 451 -9.66 -27.54 -19.46
C LEU A 451 -10.03 -26.10 -19.10
N ASN A 452 -11.32 -25.79 -19.17
CA ASN A 452 -11.88 -24.50 -18.74
C ASN A 452 -12.77 -24.69 -17.52
N PHE A 453 -12.42 -24.04 -16.41
CA PHE A 453 -13.12 -24.21 -15.14
C PHE A 453 -14.25 -23.21 -14.96
N LYS A 454 -15.26 -23.60 -14.18
CA LYS A 454 -16.38 -22.73 -13.81
C LYS A 454 -15.94 -21.63 -12.85
N THR A 455 -15.10 -21.97 -11.87
CA THR A 455 -14.53 -21.03 -10.91
C THR A 455 -13.07 -21.34 -10.61
N GLU A 456 -12.38 -20.37 -10.03
CA GLU A 456 -11.06 -20.56 -9.45
C GLU A 456 -10.98 -21.69 -8.42
N GLN A 457 -12.04 -21.85 -7.60
CA GLN A 457 -12.09 -22.90 -6.59
C GLN A 457 -12.19 -24.27 -7.26
N ASP A 458 -12.93 -24.37 -8.38
CA ASP A 458 -13.04 -25.60 -9.15
C ASP A 458 -11.71 -26.01 -9.79
N ALA A 459 -10.93 -25.04 -10.29
CA ALA A 459 -9.58 -25.30 -10.79
C ALA A 459 -8.64 -25.83 -9.68
N ASN A 460 -8.75 -25.24 -8.49
CA ASN A 460 -7.99 -25.65 -7.30
C ASN A 460 -8.34 -27.08 -6.86
N ASP A 461 -9.63 -27.37 -6.67
CA ASP A 461 -10.09 -28.68 -6.26
C ASP A 461 -9.81 -29.77 -7.32
N PHE A 462 -9.90 -29.41 -8.61
CA PHE A 462 -9.49 -30.28 -9.71
C PHE A 462 -8.01 -30.64 -9.60
N PHE A 463 -7.11 -29.67 -9.43
CA PHE A 463 -5.67 -29.92 -9.41
C PHE A 463 -5.27 -30.84 -8.24
N ALA A 464 -5.82 -30.59 -7.05
CA ALA A 464 -5.61 -31.45 -5.90
C ALA A 464 -6.06 -32.90 -6.16
N ASN A 465 -7.22 -33.08 -6.81
CA ASN A 465 -7.74 -34.41 -7.16
C ASN A 465 -6.88 -35.09 -8.25
N TYR A 466 -6.51 -34.35 -9.29
CA TYR A 466 -5.61 -34.82 -10.34
C TYR A 466 -4.27 -35.29 -9.76
N TYR A 467 -3.68 -34.50 -8.86
CA TYR A 467 -2.41 -34.81 -8.21
C TYR A 467 -2.50 -36.10 -7.39
N ASN A 468 -3.54 -36.27 -6.56
CA ASN A 468 -3.73 -37.46 -5.74
C ASN A 468 -3.79 -38.75 -6.58
N ASN A 469 -4.35 -38.68 -7.79
CA ASN A 469 -4.42 -39.83 -8.71
C ASN A 469 -3.18 -40.00 -9.59
N ASN A 470 -2.33 -38.98 -9.73
CA ASN A 470 -1.22 -38.95 -10.68
C ASN A 470 0.14 -38.54 -10.06
N GLN A 471 0.30 -38.66 -8.74
CA GLN A 471 1.47 -38.15 -8.00
C GLN A 471 2.81 -38.54 -8.62
N GLY A 472 3.00 -39.82 -8.96
CA GLY A 472 4.26 -40.31 -9.54
C GLY A 472 4.61 -39.64 -10.89
N LYS A 473 3.60 -39.42 -11.75
CA LYS A 473 3.78 -38.74 -13.03
C LYS A 473 4.10 -37.25 -12.82
N VAL A 474 3.35 -36.58 -11.94
CA VAL A 474 3.55 -35.15 -11.66
C VAL A 474 4.95 -34.91 -11.12
N ALA A 475 5.39 -35.70 -10.13
CA ALA A 475 6.74 -35.60 -9.57
C ALA A 475 7.83 -35.87 -10.62
N GLN A 476 7.67 -36.91 -11.45
CA GLN A 476 8.63 -37.23 -12.52
C GLN A 476 8.77 -36.08 -13.52
N TYR A 477 7.65 -35.51 -13.98
CA TYR A 477 7.68 -34.42 -14.94
C TYR A 477 8.23 -33.14 -14.32
N ALA A 478 7.85 -32.80 -13.09
CA ALA A 478 8.34 -31.64 -12.38
C ALA A 478 9.87 -31.62 -12.28
N ASN A 479 10.50 -32.76 -12.03
CA ASN A 479 11.97 -32.91 -11.99
C ASN A 479 12.68 -32.63 -13.33
N LEU A 480 11.96 -32.50 -14.46
CA LEU A 480 12.55 -32.06 -15.73
C LEU A 480 12.82 -30.55 -15.77
N TYR A 481 12.09 -29.78 -14.96
CA TYR A 481 12.16 -28.31 -14.90
C TYR A 481 12.72 -27.80 -13.57
N LEU A 482 12.60 -28.59 -12.52
CA LEU A 482 13.00 -28.27 -11.17
C LEU A 482 14.34 -28.92 -10.84
N ASP A 483 15.27 -28.15 -10.27
CA ASP A 483 16.45 -28.75 -9.63
C ASP A 483 16.05 -29.52 -8.34
N GLU A 484 16.96 -30.34 -7.82
CA GLU A 484 16.77 -31.11 -6.57
C GLU A 484 16.33 -30.24 -5.37
N ASN A 485 16.78 -28.99 -5.33
CA ASN A 485 16.50 -28.01 -4.28
C ASN A 485 15.33 -27.07 -4.62
N ALA A 486 14.59 -27.32 -5.71
CA ALA A 486 13.59 -26.37 -6.18
C ALA A 486 12.26 -26.46 -5.43
N LEU A 487 11.63 -25.30 -5.21
CA LEU A 487 10.36 -25.12 -4.49
C LEU A 487 10.44 -25.56 -3.02
N ILE A 488 11.53 -25.19 -2.33
CA ILE A 488 11.71 -25.47 -0.90
C ILE A 488 10.94 -24.47 -0.05
N ILE A 489 10.14 -24.96 0.90
CA ILE A 489 9.43 -24.15 1.89
C ILE A 489 9.57 -24.74 3.29
N ASP A 490 9.83 -23.90 4.29
CA ASP A 490 9.89 -24.34 5.68
C ASP A 490 8.47 -24.62 6.24
N LYS A 491 8.38 -25.58 7.16
CA LYS A 491 7.15 -25.87 7.91
C LYS A 491 6.72 -24.71 8.82
N LYS A 492 7.64 -23.80 9.16
CA LYS A 492 7.40 -22.63 10.02
C LYS A 492 6.84 -21.41 9.28
N THR A 493 6.87 -21.39 7.96
CA THR A 493 6.37 -20.25 7.16
C THR A 493 4.86 -20.12 7.33
N ILE A 494 4.41 -18.94 7.77
CA ILE A 494 2.99 -18.59 7.84
C ILE A 494 2.51 -18.25 6.43
N MET A 495 1.34 -18.77 6.03
CA MET A 495 0.85 -18.65 4.66
C MET A 495 -0.58 -18.14 4.59
N THR A 496 -0.86 -17.29 3.59
CA THR A 496 -2.22 -16.85 3.22
C THR A 496 -2.34 -16.89 1.70
N LEU A 497 -2.96 -17.95 1.17
CA LEU A 497 -2.91 -18.28 -0.26
C LEU A 497 -4.31 -18.46 -0.84
N LYS A 498 -4.51 -17.98 -2.06
CA LYS A 498 -5.76 -18.20 -2.81
C LYS A 498 -5.77 -19.55 -3.53
N GLY A 499 -4.61 -20.01 -3.99
CA GLY A 499 -4.44 -21.28 -4.70
C GLY A 499 -3.50 -22.25 -4.00
N ASP A 500 -3.49 -23.47 -4.52
CA ASP A 500 -2.64 -24.56 -4.04
C ASP A 500 -1.18 -24.28 -4.42
N ILE A 501 -0.26 -24.93 -3.73
CA ILE A 501 1.17 -24.80 -4.02
C ILE A 501 1.81 -26.16 -4.20
N LEU A 502 2.66 -26.27 -5.22
CA LEU A 502 3.61 -27.36 -5.35
C LEU A 502 4.88 -27.01 -4.54
N SER A 503 5.26 -27.85 -3.58
CA SER A 503 6.40 -27.57 -2.69
C SER A 503 7.01 -28.82 -2.06
N ARG A 504 8.18 -28.67 -1.44
CA ARG A 504 8.82 -29.68 -0.57
C ARG A 504 9.51 -29.00 0.62
N ALA A 505 9.78 -29.74 1.70
CA ALA A 505 10.44 -29.18 2.89
C ALA A 505 11.98 -29.27 2.83
N SER A 506 12.51 -30.22 2.07
CA SER A 506 13.94 -30.41 1.83
C SER A 506 14.17 -31.08 0.47
N ALA A 507 15.41 -31.05 -0.03
CA ALA A 507 15.77 -31.65 -1.31
C ALA A 507 15.51 -33.17 -1.38
N SER A 508 15.65 -33.86 -0.24
CA SER A 508 15.38 -35.30 -0.12
C SER A 508 13.89 -35.66 -0.10
N ASP A 509 13.01 -34.68 0.13
CA ASP A 509 11.57 -34.93 0.16
C ASP A 509 11.01 -34.94 -1.28
N ALA A 510 10.00 -35.80 -1.50
CA ALA A 510 9.21 -35.73 -2.71
C ALA A 510 8.44 -34.40 -2.76
N LEU A 511 8.25 -33.86 -3.97
CA LEU A 511 7.31 -32.77 -4.19
C LEU A 511 5.91 -33.19 -3.72
N ASN A 512 5.18 -32.25 -3.15
CA ASN A 512 3.82 -32.44 -2.71
C ASN A 512 2.96 -31.21 -3.03
N VAL A 513 1.67 -31.43 -3.18
CA VAL A 513 0.69 -30.35 -3.25
C VAL A 513 0.22 -30.04 -1.84
N LYS A 514 0.48 -28.81 -1.39
CA LYS A 514 -0.04 -28.31 -0.12
C LYS A 514 -1.31 -27.52 -0.42
N LYS A 515 -2.45 -28.08 -0.01
CA LYS A 515 -3.73 -27.38 -0.01
C LYS A 515 -3.74 -26.31 1.07
N VAL A 516 -4.11 -25.09 0.70
CA VAL A 516 -4.29 -23.98 1.63
C VAL A 516 -5.64 -23.33 1.34
N THR A 517 -6.51 -23.30 2.34
CA THR A 517 -7.86 -22.74 2.20
C THR A 517 -7.99 -21.51 3.09
N ILE A 518 -8.33 -20.37 2.49
CA ILE A 518 -8.77 -19.17 3.23
C ILE A 518 -10.26 -19.34 3.57
N GLN A 519 -10.64 -18.99 4.80
CA GLN A 519 -12.04 -19.09 5.24
C GLN A 519 -12.96 -18.20 4.38
N PRO A 520 -14.15 -18.71 3.97
CA PRO A 520 -14.98 -18.02 3.01
C PRO A 520 -15.51 -16.61 3.38
N ASP A 521 -15.49 -16.25 4.65
CA ASP A 521 -16.04 -14.98 5.12
C ASP A 521 -15.01 -13.83 5.11
N ASN A 522 -13.74 -14.12 4.78
CA ASN A 522 -12.64 -13.15 4.79
C ASN A 522 -12.18 -12.66 3.40
N TRP A 523 -12.72 -13.21 2.29
CA TRP A 523 -12.09 -13.12 0.95
C TRP A 523 -12.93 -12.55 -0.20
N LYS A 524 -14.27 -12.45 -0.10
CA LYS A 524 -15.11 -12.35 -1.31
C LYS A 524 -16.21 -11.29 -1.35
N ASP A 525 -15.93 -10.09 -0.86
CA ASP A 525 -16.69 -8.91 -1.23
C ASP A 525 -15.81 -7.66 -1.11
N ALA A 526 -16.30 -6.52 -1.61
CA ALA A 526 -15.66 -5.22 -1.43
C ALA A 526 -15.48 -4.82 0.05
N ASN A 527 -16.00 -5.62 1.01
CA ASN A 527 -15.95 -5.40 2.45
C ASN A 527 -15.07 -6.46 3.18
N GLY A 528 -14.47 -7.40 2.45
CA GLY A 528 -13.72 -8.51 3.03
C GLY A 528 -12.32 -8.06 3.45
N LEU A 529 -11.85 -8.55 4.60
CA LEU A 529 -10.56 -8.14 5.17
C LEU A 529 -9.39 -8.33 4.19
N PHE A 530 -9.40 -9.41 3.41
CA PHE A 530 -8.35 -9.68 2.43
C PHE A 530 -8.41 -8.71 1.23
N TRP A 531 -9.61 -8.37 0.76
CA TRP A 531 -9.82 -7.37 -0.31
C TRP A 531 -9.33 -6.00 0.15
N ASP A 532 -9.77 -5.54 1.33
CA ASP A 532 -9.36 -4.28 1.94
C ASP A 532 -7.83 -4.20 2.08
N TYR A 533 -7.20 -5.26 2.59
CA TYR A 533 -5.74 -5.33 2.71
C TYR A 533 -5.02 -5.21 1.36
N CYS A 534 -5.44 -5.98 0.35
CA CYS A 534 -4.85 -5.91 -0.99
C CYS A 534 -5.06 -4.54 -1.65
N SER A 535 -6.25 -3.95 -1.46
CA SER A 535 -6.58 -2.61 -1.99
C SER A 535 -5.67 -1.53 -1.41
N LYS A 536 -5.38 -1.59 -0.10
CA LYS A 536 -4.47 -0.66 0.59
C LYS A 536 -3.04 -0.79 0.07
N LEU A 537 -2.58 -2.02 -0.19
CA LEU A 537 -1.26 -2.25 -0.79
C LEU A 537 -1.20 -1.70 -2.22
N ALA A 538 -2.25 -1.88 -3.02
CA ALA A 538 -2.31 -1.34 -4.38
C ALA A 538 -2.34 0.20 -4.43
N VAL A 539 -3.13 0.83 -3.55
CA VAL A 539 -3.14 2.30 -3.38
C VAL A 539 -1.78 2.82 -2.94
N ARG A 540 -1.16 2.15 -1.97
CA ARG A 540 0.18 2.49 -1.49
C ARG A 540 1.23 2.38 -2.60
N TYR A 541 1.19 1.30 -3.39
CA TYR A 541 2.13 1.12 -4.49
C TYR A 541 2.02 2.25 -5.50
N LYS A 542 0.81 2.57 -5.99
CA LYS A 542 0.62 3.70 -6.92
C LYS A 542 1.04 5.05 -6.31
N SER A 543 0.79 5.27 -5.02
CA SER A 543 1.21 6.49 -4.32
C SER A 543 2.74 6.62 -4.30
N LEU A 544 3.43 5.52 -3.99
CA LEU A 544 4.88 5.42 -4.02
C LEU A 544 5.42 5.65 -5.45
N GLU A 545 4.82 5.05 -6.47
CA GLU A 545 5.21 5.22 -7.88
C GLU A 545 5.15 6.69 -8.33
N LEU A 546 4.13 7.43 -7.87
CA LEU A 546 3.86 8.82 -8.26
C LEU A 546 4.68 9.85 -7.47
N GLY A 547 4.96 9.60 -6.19
CA GLY A 547 5.51 10.65 -5.31
C GLY A 547 6.41 10.17 -4.18
N LEU A 548 6.78 8.88 -4.15
CA LEU A 548 7.59 8.25 -3.09
C LEU A 548 6.94 8.24 -1.70
N THR A 549 5.67 8.61 -1.59
CA THR A 549 4.91 8.66 -0.33
C THR A 549 3.92 7.51 -0.21
N ASP A 550 3.59 7.12 1.02
CA ASP A 550 2.64 6.04 1.30
C ASP A 550 1.18 6.38 0.94
N SER A 551 0.89 7.66 0.77
CA SER A 551 -0.40 8.19 0.31
C SER A 551 -0.18 9.28 -0.74
N GLY A 552 -1.01 9.25 -1.79
CA GLY A 552 -0.99 10.20 -2.90
C GLY A 552 -2.34 10.87 -3.09
N GLN A 553 -2.33 12.16 -3.38
CA GLN A 553 -3.55 12.90 -3.72
C GLN A 553 -4.19 12.29 -4.97
N GLY A 554 -5.48 11.94 -4.87
CA GLY A 554 -6.25 11.36 -5.99
C GLY A 554 -5.97 9.88 -6.27
N VAL A 555 -5.24 9.16 -5.42
CA VAL A 555 -5.07 7.70 -5.55
C VAL A 555 -6.17 6.99 -4.75
N THR A 556 -7.05 6.27 -5.44
CA THR A 556 -8.18 5.55 -4.84
C THR A 556 -8.16 4.07 -5.21
N PRO A 557 -8.91 3.20 -4.50
CA PRO A 557 -9.08 1.80 -4.88
C PRO A 557 -9.57 1.61 -6.31
N ASP A 558 -10.44 2.49 -6.83
CA ASP A 558 -10.95 2.44 -8.20
C ASP A 558 -9.89 2.76 -9.28
N GLN A 559 -8.74 3.33 -8.88
CA GLN A 559 -7.69 3.76 -9.79
C GLN A 559 -6.31 3.47 -9.21
N VAL A 560 -5.91 2.20 -9.17
CA VAL A 560 -4.62 1.75 -8.63
C VAL A 560 -3.56 1.44 -9.70
N ARG A 561 -3.83 1.83 -10.96
CA ARG A 561 -2.90 1.68 -12.09
C ARG A 561 -2.50 3.03 -12.67
N LEU A 562 -1.30 3.07 -13.25
CA LEU A 562 -0.90 4.13 -14.17
C LEU A 562 -1.46 3.76 -15.54
N THR A 563 -2.32 4.61 -16.08
CA THR A 563 -3.02 4.35 -17.33
C THR A 563 -2.89 5.52 -18.30
N SER A 564 -2.91 5.20 -19.58
CA SER A 564 -3.03 6.14 -20.69
C SER A 564 -4.14 5.68 -21.63
N THR A 565 -4.36 6.43 -22.70
CA THR A 565 -5.37 6.11 -23.72
C THR A 565 -4.66 5.75 -25.02
N ASP A 566 -4.98 4.58 -25.58
CA ASP A 566 -4.44 4.15 -26.86
C ASP A 566 -5.05 4.95 -28.03
N ALA A 567 -4.53 4.75 -29.24
CA ALA A 567 -4.99 5.46 -30.44
C ALA A 567 -6.48 5.20 -30.79
N SER A 568 -7.09 4.15 -30.22
CA SER A 568 -8.50 3.79 -30.41
C SER A 568 -9.41 4.33 -29.31
N GLY A 569 -8.88 5.06 -28.33
CA GLY A 569 -9.65 5.61 -27.21
C GLY A 569 -9.81 4.65 -26.02
N HIS A 570 -9.12 3.51 -26.00
CA HIS A 570 -9.20 2.55 -24.89
C HIS A 570 -8.14 2.81 -23.83
N GLU A 571 -8.49 2.56 -22.58
CA GLU A 571 -7.54 2.63 -21.47
C GLU A 571 -6.54 1.47 -21.55
N VAL A 572 -5.25 1.80 -21.47
CA VAL A 572 -4.13 0.85 -21.41
C VAL A 572 -3.25 1.16 -20.21
N ILE A 573 -2.61 0.14 -19.65
CA ILE A 573 -1.62 0.32 -18.59
C ILE A 573 -0.35 0.89 -19.20
N ASP A 574 0.13 1.98 -18.62
CA ASP A 574 1.29 2.71 -19.10
C ASP A 574 2.07 3.25 -17.90
N LYS A 575 3.19 2.60 -17.58
CA LYS A 575 4.03 2.97 -16.43
C LYS A 575 4.90 4.21 -16.71
N THR A 576 4.93 4.71 -17.95
CA THR A 576 5.75 5.85 -18.37
C THR A 576 5.08 7.20 -18.12
N VAL A 577 3.75 7.22 -17.92
CA VAL A 577 3.04 8.46 -17.62
C VAL A 577 3.40 9.01 -16.23
N ASN A 578 3.30 10.33 -16.08
CA ASN A 578 3.64 11.05 -14.86
C ASN A 578 5.02 10.66 -14.30
N PRO A 579 6.10 10.81 -15.08
CA PRO A 579 7.45 10.47 -14.64
C PRO A 579 7.81 11.14 -13.31
N LEU A 580 8.51 10.42 -12.44
CA LEU A 580 8.92 10.96 -11.14
C LEU A 580 9.90 12.13 -11.32
N PHE A 581 10.74 12.10 -12.36
CA PHE A 581 11.64 13.22 -12.65
C PHE A 581 10.85 14.53 -12.80
N ASP A 582 9.75 14.54 -13.54
CA ASP A 582 8.96 15.76 -13.78
C ASP A 582 8.06 16.14 -12.59
N LYS A 583 7.74 15.15 -11.75
CA LYS A 583 7.09 15.40 -10.46
C LYS A 583 8.04 16.11 -9.49
N LEU A 584 9.31 15.73 -9.46
CA LEU A 584 10.31 16.32 -8.57
C LEU A 584 10.87 17.64 -9.11
N ILE A 585 11.11 17.72 -10.41
CA ILE A 585 11.89 18.78 -11.06
C ILE A 585 11.04 19.47 -12.13
N ASP A 586 11.05 20.80 -12.14
CA ASP A 586 10.58 21.57 -13.29
C ASP A 586 11.59 21.45 -14.45
N ARG A 587 11.46 20.37 -15.22
CA ARG A 587 12.37 20.02 -16.32
C ARG A 587 12.55 21.20 -17.29
N LYS A 588 11.48 21.93 -17.60
CA LYS A 588 11.54 23.05 -18.54
C LYS A 588 12.40 24.19 -18.00
N ALA A 589 12.17 24.61 -16.75
CA ALA A 589 12.98 25.65 -16.12
C ALA A 589 14.45 25.19 -15.96
N PHE A 590 14.66 23.93 -15.57
CA PHE A 590 15.98 23.32 -15.47
C PHE A 590 16.73 23.36 -16.80
N GLU A 591 16.13 22.87 -17.88
CA GLU A 591 16.76 22.83 -19.21
C GLU A 591 17.06 24.23 -19.76
N GLN A 592 16.19 25.22 -19.49
CA GLN A 592 16.42 26.61 -19.87
C GLN A 592 17.63 27.21 -19.17
N GLU A 593 17.84 26.90 -17.88
CA GLU A 593 19.03 27.34 -17.15
C GLU A 593 20.30 26.68 -17.71
N MET A 594 20.22 25.38 -18.01
CA MET A 594 21.36 24.62 -18.56
C MET A 594 21.78 25.10 -19.95
N GLU A 595 20.87 25.62 -20.77
CA GLU A 595 21.22 26.22 -22.07
C GLU A 595 22.03 27.51 -21.94
N LYS A 596 21.90 28.27 -20.84
CA LYS A 596 22.73 29.46 -20.59
C LYS A 596 24.20 29.11 -20.37
N HIS A 597 24.46 27.89 -19.93
CA HIS A 597 25.78 27.38 -19.56
C HIS A 597 26.32 26.37 -20.60
N LYS A 598 25.78 26.39 -21.82
CA LYS A 598 26.13 25.44 -22.87
C LYS A 598 27.59 25.56 -23.28
N THR A 599 28.33 24.48 -23.08
CA THR A 599 29.75 24.35 -23.48
C THR A 599 29.93 23.42 -24.70
N SER A 600 28.91 22.63 -25.04
CA SER A 600 28.91 21.65 -26.15
C SER A 600 27.53 21.56 -26.82
N THR A 601 27.46 20.98 -28.02
CA THR A 601 26.20 20.75 -28.76
C THR A 601 25.36 19.63 -28.17
N THR A 602 25.95 18.68 -27.45
CA THR A 602 25.29 17.45 -26.98
C THR A 602 25.11 17.37 -25.47
N GLU A 603 25.82 18.21 -24.71
CA GLU A 603 25.81 18.19 -23.26
C GLU A 603 26.08 19.58 -22.68
N SER A 604 25.32 19.95 -21.65
CA SER A 604 25.60 21.11 -20.81
C SER A 604 25.77 20.63 -19.38
N VAL A 605 26.86 21.03 -18.72
CA VAL A 605 27.14 20.71 -17.31
C VAL A 605 27.38 22.00 -16.53
N THR A 606 26.75 22.12 -15.38
CA THR A 606 26.93 23.26 -14.47
C THR A 606 27.18 22.74 -13.06
N VAL A 607 28.21 23.30 -12.42
CA VAL A 607 28.66 22.94 -11.07
C VAL A 607 28.71 24.21 -10.23
N TYR A 608 28.07 24.21 -9.05
CA TYR A 608 27.93 25.42 -8.20
C TYR A 608 29.05 25.48 -7.10
N SER A 609 29.15 26.51 -6.20
CA SER A 609 30.07 26.50 -5.00
C SER A 609 29.40 27.10 -3.71
N PRO A 610 29.61 26.62 -2.44
CA PRO A 610 30.76 25.86 -1.94
C PRO A 610 30.91 24.52 -2.66
N THR A 611 29.78 23.80 -2.79
CA THR A 611 29.09 23.22 -3.96
C THR A 611 29.85 22.59 -5.17
N THR A 612 31.13 22.26 -5.12
CA THR A 612 31.74 21.31 -6.10
C THR A 612 31.09 19.93 -6.11
N ASP A 613 30.06 19.74 -5.28
CA ASP A 613 29.30 18.53 -5.06
C ASP A 613 27.91 18.56 -5.76
N VAL A 614 27.48 19.67 -6.40
CA VAL A 614 26.20 19.70 -7.14
C VAL A 614 26.45 19.77 -8.64
N TYR A 615 25.96 18.75 -9.37
CA TYR A 615 26.14 18.59 -10.81
C TYR A 615 24.78 18.60 -11.48
N LEU A 616 24.48 19.69 -12.19
CA LEU A 616 23.30 19.76 -13.05
C LEU A 616 23.73 19.47 -14.48
N VAL A 617 23.06 18.51 -15.11
CA VAL A 617 23.42 17.98 -16.43
C VAL A 617 22.21 17.96 -17.34
N LYS A 618 22.34 18.61 -18.50
CA LYS A 618 21.43 18.43 -19.63
C LYS A 618 22.12 17.58 -20.67
N ASN A 619 21.61 16.37 -20.87
CA ASN A 619 22.14 15.39 -21.80
C ASN A 619 21.01 14.71 -22.58
N THR A 620 21.25 14.44 -23.87
CA THR A 620 20.37 13.65 -24.72
C THR A 620 20.82 12.19 -24.87
N GLY A 621 22.08 11.90 -24.55
CA GLY A 621 22.66 10.55 -24.48
C GLY A 621 23.13 10.22 -23.08
N THR A 622 24.10 9.32 -22.93
CA THR A 622 24.62 8.92 -21.61
C THR A 622 25.68 9.88 -21.09
N TYR A 623 25.44 10.48 -19.94
CA TYR A 623 26.46 11.22 -19.18
C TYR A 623 27.33 10.25 -18.39
N ALA A 624 28.62 10.19 -18.71
CA ALA A 624 29.58 9.39 -17.95
C ALA A 624 30.02 10.19 -16.72
N LEU A 625 29.48 9.83 -15.54
CA LEU A 625 29.87 10.45 -14.28
C LEU A 625 31.34 10.12 -14.00
N PRO A 626 32.24 11.13 -13.95
CA PRO A 626 33.66 10.88 -13.72
C PRO A 626 33.90 10.29 -12.33
N ASN A 627 34.85 9.35 -12.22
CA ASN A 627 35.23 8.74 -10.94
C ASN A 627 35.89 9.72 -9.95
N THR A 628 36.25 10.93 -10.40
CA THR A 628 36.70 12.03 -9.55
C THR A 628 35.56 12.67 -8.77
N VAL A 629 34.32 12.50 -9.22
CA VAL A 629 33.11 12.97 -8.54
C VAL A 629 32.66 11.88 -7.58
N THR A 630 33.08 12.01 -6.32
CA THR A 630 32.85 10.96 -5.31
C THR A 630 31.72 11.28 -4.34
N ARG A 631 31.11 12.47 -4.42
CA ARG A 631 30.01 12.86 -3.54
C ARG A 631 29.12 13.97 -4.08
N GLY A 632 27.91 14.05 -3.51
CA GLY A 632 27.02 15.19 -3.65
C GLY A 632 25.66 14.90 -4.28
N LEU A 633 25.18 15.80 -5.13
CA LEU A 633 23.92 15.69 -5.87
C LEU A 633 24.20 15.74 -7.37
N VAL A 634 23.79 14.70 -8.10
CA VAL A 634 23.83 14.67 -9.57
C VAL A 634 22.40 14.67 -10.09
N VAL A 635 22.07 15.59 -10.99
CA VAL A 635 20.76 15.68 -11.64
C VAL A 635 20.96 15.74 -13.15
N ALA A 636 20.50 14.72 -13.86
CA ALA A 636 20.67 14.58 -15.30
C ALA A 636 19.32 14.39 -16.01
N THR A 637 19.08 15.09 -17.13
CA THR A 637 17.84 14.94 -17.91
C THR A 637 17.75 13.61 -18.67
N GLY A 638 18.89 13.02 -18.99
CA GLY A 638 19.01 11.73 -19.67
C GLY A 638 19.76 10.70 -18.82
N ASP A 639 20.36 9.71 -19.49
CA ASP A 639 21.02 8.58 -18.83
C ASP A 639 22.30 8.98 -18.10
N VAL A 640 22.63 8.26 -17.02
CA VAL A 640 23.87 8.41 -16.26
C VAL A 640 24.61 7.08 -16.19
N LYS A 641 25.90 7.09 -16.52
CA LYS A 641 26.80 5.94 -16.34
C LYS A 641 27.77 6.23 -15.21
N VAL A 642 27.66 5.47 -14.13
CA VAL A 642 28.46 5.64 -12.92
C VAL A 642 29.76 4.83 -13.04
N SER A 643 30.89 5.50 -12.86
CA SER A 643 32.22 4.92 -13.11
C SER A 643 33.07 4.67 -11.85
N GLY A 644 32.55 4.97 -10.66
CA GLY A 644 33.28 4.85 -9.40
C GLY A 644 32.37 4.97 -8.17
N ASP A 645 32.98 5.16 -7.00
CA ASP A 645 32.27 5.37 -5.74
C ASP A 645 31.55 6.72 -5.73
N PHE A 646 30.39 6.76 -5.07
CA PHE A 646 29.62 8.00 -4.94
C PHE A 646 28.83 8.03 -3.63
N GLU A 647 28.99 9.10 -2.85
CA GLU A 647 28.21 9.35 -1.64
C GLU A 647 27.25 10.52 -1.84
N GLY A 648 25.94 10.26 -1.88
CA GLY A 648 24.92 11.30 -2.07
C GLY A 648 23.68 10.80 -2.79
N LEU A 649 23.15 11.60 -3.72
CA LEU A 649 21.99 11.27 -4.54
C LEU A 649 22.27 11.49 -6.03
N ILE A 650 21.92 10.51 -6.87
CA ILE A 650 21.90 10.62 -8.33
C ILE A 650 20.44 10.54 -8.80
N ILE A 651 19.99 11.58 -9.52
CA ILE A 651 18.68 11.65 -10.18
C ILE A 651 18.91 11.68 -11.69
N SER A 652 18.32 10.73 -12.41
CA SER A 652 18.37 10.65 -13.88
C SER A 652 16.95 10.62 -14.44
N GLY A 653 16.71 11.43 -15.46
CA GLY A 653 15.49 11.39 -16.28
C GLY A 653 15.45 10.20 -17.26
N GLY A 654 16.44 9.29 -17.19
CA GLY A 654 16.56 8.09 -18.01
C GLY A 654 17.07 6.90 -17.19
N VAL A 655 18.11 6.25 -17.71
CA VAL A 655 18.72 5.03 -17.14
C VAL A 655 19.94 5.38 -16.28
N ILE A 656 20.06 4.74 -15.12
CA ILE A 656 21.33 4.71 -14.36
C ILE A 656 21.99 3.36 -14.59
N SER A 657 23.19 3.38 -15.18
CA SER A 657 24.01 2.20 -15.47
C SER A 657 25.39 2.29 -14.81
N PHE A 658 26.15 1.20 -14.82
CA PHE A 658 27.46 1.12 -14.19
C PHE A 658 28.55 0.75 -15.21
N ASP A 659 29.72 1.38 -15.11
CA ASP A 659 30.88 1.00 -15.91
C ASP A 659 31.56 -0.26 -15.36
N SER A 660 32.37 -0.96 -16.18
CA SER A 660 33.19 -2.08 -15.71
C SER A 660 34.13 -1.69 -14.56
N ASN A 661 34.54 -0.41 -14.52
CA ASN A 661 35.36 0.16 -13.45
C ASN A 661 34.61 0.32 -12.12
N ALA A 662 33.26 0.40 -12.13
CA ALA A 662 32.46 0.39 -10.91
C ALA A 662 32.42 -1.01 -10.26
N GLY A 663 33.01 -2.04 -10.88
CA GLY A 663 33.07 -3.39 -10.35
C GLY A 663 34.42 -3.87 -9.86
N ALA A 664 35.47 -3.04 -9.95
CA ALA A 664 36.76 -3.40 -9.42
C ALA A 664 36.69 -3.49 -7.89
N ALA A 665 37.46 -4.39 -7.27
CA ALA A 665 37.43 -4.62 -5.83
C ALA A 665 37.66 -3.30 -5.06
N GLY A 666 36.64 -2.85 -4.32
CA GLY A 666 36.66 -1.59 -3.57
C GLY A 666 36.22 -0.34 -4.35
N THR A 667 35.52 -0.49 -5.49
CA THR A 667 34.94 0.61 -6.29
C THR A 667 33.47 0.34 -6.62
N GLY A 668 32.72 1.37 -7.05
CA GLY A 668 31.27 1.33 -7.37
C GLY A 668 30.36 1.15 -6.16
N HIS A 669 30.81 1.65 -5.01
CA HIS A 669 30.03 1.72 -3.79
C HIS A 669 29.26 3.04 -3.81
N ILE A 670 27.95 2.93 -4.02
CA ILE A 670 27.03 4.07 -4.00
C ILE A 670 26.39 4.12 -2.61
N LYS A 671 26.56 5.23 -1.90
CA LYS A 671 26.01 5.40 -0.56
C LYS A 671 25.06 6.60 -0.53
N GLY A 672 23.80 6.37 -0.17
CA GLY A 672 22.85 7.43 0.08
C GLY A 672 23.27 8.27 1.29
N ASN A 673 23.28 9.60 1.14
CA ASN A 673 23.58 10.51 2.26
C ASN A 673 22.54 11.63 2.35
N LYS A 674 21.45 11.37 3.09
CA LYS A 674 20.35 12.33 3.25
C LYS A 674 20.80 13.65 3.87
N LEU A 675 21.76 13.61 4.79
CA LEU A 675 22.21 14.79 5.52
C LEU A 675 23.04 15.71 4.61
N LEU A 676 23.90 15.12 3.78
CA LEU A 676 24.64 15.85 2.76
C LEU A 676 23.66 16.52 1.78
N VAL A 677 22.71 15.76 1.24
CA VAL A 677 21.74 16.29 0.27
C VAL A 677 20.89 17.40 0.91
N SER A 678 20.35 17.20 2.11
CA SER A 678 19.54 18.24 2.77
C SER A 678 20.35 19.50 3.11
N GLN A 679 21.63 19.36 3.48
CA GLN A 679 22.53 20.49 3.69
C GLN A 679 22.77 21.26 2.39
N LEU A 680 22.99 20.58 1.25
CA LEU A 680 23.17 21.24 -0.05
C LEU A 680 21.94 22.10 -0.42
N PHE A 681 20.73 21.57 -0.22
CA PHE A 681 19.49 22.32 -0.43
C PHE A 681 19.35 23.50 0.54
N ALA A 682 19.61 23.28 1.83
CA ALA A 682 19.51 24.32 2.85
C ALA A 682 20.49 25.48 2.58
N GLU A 683 21.73 25.19 2.17
CA GLU A 683 22.70 26.23 1.80
C GLU A 683 22.30 26.98 0.52
N ASP A 684 21.72 26.30 -0.46
CA ASP A 684 21.26 26.96 -1.69
C ASP A 684 20.07 27.89 -1.44
N GLN A 685 19.14 27.48 -0.57
CA GLN A 685 17.94 28.25 -0.21
C GLN A 685 18.26 29.50 0.64
N LYS A 686 19.45 29.61 1.23
CA LYS A 686 19.91 30.83 1.92
C LYS A 686 20.27 31.96 0.95
N ARG A 687 20.42 31.67 -0.34
CA ARG A 687 20.78 32.66 -1.36
C ARG A 687 19.57 33.49 -1.73
N ASP A 688 19.80 34.78 -2.02
CA ASP A 688 18.76 35.67 -2.58
C ASP A 688 18.16 35.11 -3.88
N THR A 689 18.96 34.36 -4.64
CA THR A 689 18.52 33.60 -5.80
C THR A 689 19.13 32.19 -5.72
N PRO A 690 18.33 31.17 -5.39
CA PRO A 690 18.81 29.80 -5.33
C PRO A 690 19.32 29.34 -6.70
N LEU A 691 20.41 28.58 -6.71
CA LEU A 691 21.08 28.15 -7.94
C LEU A 691 20.49 26.85 -8.51
N PHE A 692 19.98 25.95 -7.66
CA PHE A 692 19.42 24.67 -8.11
C PHE A 692 18.11 24.26 -7.43
N SER A 693 17.94 24.57 -6.14
CA SER A 693 16.75 24.16 -5.37
C SER A 693 15.46 24.77 -5.92
N GLN A 694 15.54 25.91 -6.61
CA GLN A 694 14.43 26.54 -7.33
C GLN A 694 13.80 25.64 -8.41
N PHE A 695 14.55 24.67 -8.97
CA PHE A 695 14.02 23.75 -9.97
C PHE A 695 13.26 22.58 -9.35
N PHE A 696 13.44 22.31 -8.05
CA PHE A 696 12.75 21.24 -7.36
C PHE A 696 11.41 21.75 -6.86
N ARG A 697 10.32 21.13 -7.32
CA ARG A 697 8.95 21.63 -7.06
C ARG A 697 8.66 21.76 -5.57
N ASP A 698 9.01 20.74 -4.79
CA ASP A 698 8.78 20.70 -3.33
C ASP A 698 9.80 21.52 -2.52
N CYS A 699 10.77 22.15 -3.18
CA CYS A 699 11.80 22.99 -2.55
C CYS A 699 11.76 24.44 -3.04
N SER A 700 10.85 24.77 -3.95
CA SER A 700 10.79 26.04 -4.68
C SER A 700 10.17 27.20 -3.89
N SER A 701 9.65 26.97 -2.68
CA SER A 701 9.00 28.01 -1.88
C SER A 701 9.93 28.64 -0.83
N THR A 702 10.02 29.98 -0.85
CA THR A 702 10.49 30.80 0.27
C THR A 702 9.75 30.47 1.56
N ALA A 703 10.46 30.46 2.68
CA ALA A 703 10.11 29.94 4.02
C ALA A 703 8.73 30.27 4.64
N VAL A 704 7.88 31.09 4.00
CA VAL A 704 6.61 31.60 4.56
C VAL A 704 5.42 30.66 4.32
N SER A 705 5.49 29.72 3.37
CA SER A 705 4.38 28.80 3.04
C SER A 705 4.37 27.49 3.83
N ASN A 706 5.36 27.24 4.69
CA ASN A 706 5.55 25.93 5.33
C ASN A 706 4.77 25.73 6.64
N ILE A 707 4.02 26.72 7.12
CA ILE A 707 3.26 26.61 8.39
C ILE A 707 1.81 26.20 8.16
N SER A 708 1.25 26.42 6.96
CA SER A 708 -0.17 26.13 6.69
C SER A 708 -0.45 24.86 5.87
N GLY A 709 0.57 24.24 5.25
CA GLY A 709 0.36 23.18 4.25
C GLY A 709 0.65 21.73 4.68
N ASN A 710 1.46 21.50 5.73
CA ASN A 710 2.03 20.17 6.00
C ASN A 710 1.90 19.66 7.46
N LEU A 711 1.24 20.42 8.35
CA LEU A 711 0.94 19.93 9.69
C LEU A 711 -0.49 19.40 9.71
N ASP A 712 -0.65 18.08 9.81
CA ASP A 712 -1.96 17.46 10.03
C ASP A 712 -2.40 17.74 11.47
N LEU A 713 -3.01 18.92 11.67
CA LEU A 713 -3.51 19.38 12.96
C LEU A 713 -4.61 18.47 13.52
N ASP A 714 -5.29 17.68 12.67
CA ASP A 714 -6.31 16.75 13.12
C ASP A 714 -5.72 15.60 13.95
N SER A 715 -4.43 15.30 13.78
CA SER A 715 -3.70 14.32 14.60
C SER A 715 -3.33 14.83 16.00
N TYR A 716 -3.36 16.16 16.22
CA TYR A 716 -2.90 16.82 17.44
C TYR A 716 -4.02 17.45 18.29
N LEU A 717 -5.28 17.41 17.82
CA LEU A 717 -6.45 17.75 18.59
C LEU A 717 -7.40 16.56 18.66
N ASN A 718 -7.42 15.87 19.79
CA ASN A 718 -8.14 14.60 19.98
C ASN A 718 -9.27 14.72 20.99
N TYR A 719 -10.28 13.86 20.84
CA TYR A 719 -11.33 13.65 21.83
C TYR A 719 -10.95 12.51 22.78
N ASP A 720 -11.16 12.70 24.08
CA ASP A 720 -11.07 11.63 25.08
C ASP A 720 -12.32 11.59 25.97
N ASN A 721 -12.53 10.47 26.66
CA ASN A 721 -13.65 10.25 27.59
C ASN A 721 -15.03 10.55 26.97
N TRP A 722 -15.19 10.26 25.68
CA TRP A 722 -16.40 10.55 24.93
C TRP A 722 -17.61 9.81 25.53
N LYS A 723 -18.63 10.57 25.93
CA LYS A 723 -19.86 10.07 26.54
C LYS A 723 -21.07 10.69 25.87
N LYS A 724 -22.02 9.82 25.52
CA LYS A 724 -23.36 10.16 25.09
C LYS A 724 -24.34 9.84 26.21
N ASN A 725 -25.23 10.79 26.52
CA ASN A 725 -26.42 10.54 27.35
C ASN A 725 -27.64 10.25 26.49
#